data_AF-X6MNA2-F1
#
_entry.id   AF-X6MNA2-F1
#
_cell.length_a   1.000
_cell.length_b   1.000
_cell.length_c   1.000
_cell.angle_alpha   90.00
_cell.angle_beta   90.00
_cell.angle_gamma   90.00
#
_symmetry.space_group_name_H-M   'P 1'
#
loop_
_entity.id
_entity.type
_entity.pdbx_description
1 polymer ?
#
loop_
_entity_poly.entity_id
_entity_poly.type
_entity_poly.pdbx_seq_one_letter_code
_entity_poly.pdbx_strand_id
1 'polypeptide(L)'
;MKLLICQLLQKLYVVFQKEGKCKANTPHCNLDEKKEALTGLEESFIKPKVPSLKLFVPGRACLFGEHSDWAGSYRKINHNINPGQCIVCGTNQGLYAKVQPHPTKLIMTSVDNKNKRLGPFEVDMNCDTLRKLATEGDVFSYVAGVAYQILSRHKVGGLIIDNYHTTLPLQKGLSSSAAVCVLVARAFNKVYDLKLTIEGEMDYAFMGERTTPSQCGRMDQCCAFGMQPVLMQFDGDYAKCKSLNVQKPIHLVIVDLGKSKNTHRILSDLNACFGNVSKDDSNYEVAIGVQKLLGEINLNITNRAIESIEKGEVEKVGALMTEAQQEFDYYAIPACPSELSSPYLHKLLKDEKIAAHIFGGKGVGSQGDGSAQFICKSVEDQEKVVKIIENEWKMECVQLTIGSNRTVKKAVIPAASYASDLFPASKAVSTALWPIVDSIDGLAKPAILILVEEAVSAGIEEVFIIVSQHELSSFEQLFHAHIPIEQYHKLSPQLQKYSQRIIELGRHVTFIVQQHLEGLGHAVFQAKKFIESGPFLLMLGDHLYRSKLKDKSCVQQLLEEYKGVNLIGLHETNPTNVHHYGTVAGTWNRNTDHNREQKSSLFKRLHITEIVEKPSLEYAKKHLKVDNVSNDNFLTAFGLYILDGGRLLEIIGDDIECNRRKNGRFQLTTALETLRIEQDLQGYMIDGVRFDIGASPQSYVQTLSDFSSPHLSTESKS
;
A
#
# COMPACT_ATOMS: atom_id res chain seq x y z
N MET A 1 -30.07 -30.00 -22.86
CA MET A 1 -28.85 -29.17 -22.99
C MET A 1 -28.14 -29.37 -24.33
N LYS A 2 -27.68 -30.58 -24.69
CA LYS A 2 -27.05 -30.86 -26.01
C LYS A 2 -27.92 -30.50 -27.24
N LEU A 3 -29.23 -30.74 -27.17
CA LEU A 3 -30.17 -30.36 -28.24
C LEU A 3 -30.29 -28.83 -28.42
N LEU A 4 -30.19 -28.08 -27.33
CA LEU A 4 -30.29 -26.62 -27.31
C LEU A 4 -29.02 -25.96 -27.90
N ILE A 5 -27.86 -26.56 -27.64
CA ILE A 5 -26.57 -26.16 -28.20
C ILE A 5 -26.52 -26.39 -29.72
N CYS A 6 -27.04 -27.54 -30.20
CA CYS A 6 -27.14 -27.80 -31.64
C CYS A 6 -28.04 -26.79 -32.37
N GLN A 7 -29.17 -26.40 -31.77
CA GLN A 7 -30.08 -25.41 -32.34
C GLN A 7 -29.49 -23.98 -32.36
N LEU A 8 -28.68 -23.62 -31.36
CA LEU A 8 -27.95 -22.33 -31.32
C LEU A 8 -26.82 -22.28 -32.36
N LEU A 9 -26.07 -23.37 -32.54
CA LEU A 9 -25.00 -23.47 -33.54
C LEU A 9 -25.55 -23.42 -34.98
N GLN A 10 -26.72 -24.02 -35.23
CA GLN A 10 -27.41 -23.88 -36.52
C GLN A 10 -27.85 -22.44 -36.80
N LYS A 11 -28.33 -21.71 -35.79
CA LYS A 11 -28.69 -20.29 -35.93
C LYS A 11 -27.47 -19.40 -36.19
N LEU A 12 -26.35 -19.66 -35.52
CA LEU A 12 -25.08 -18.95 -35.75
C LEU A 12 -24.53 -19.22 -37.16
N TYR A 13 -24.62 -20.45 -37.65
CA TYR A 13 -24.16 -20.81 -39.00
C TYR A 13 -24.91 -20.06 -40.12
N VAL A 14 -26.22 -19.84 -39.93
CA VAL A 14 -27.05 -19.04 -40.86
C VAL A 14 -26.70 -17.54 -40.82
N VAL A 15 -26.27 -17.02 -39.68
CA VAL A 15 -25.80 -15.63 -39.54
C VAL A 15 -24.47 -15.44 -40.28
N PHE A 16 -23.53 -16.39 -40.16
CA PHE A 16 -22.23 -16.32 -40.83
C PHE A 16 -22.31 -16.43 -42.37
N GLN A 17 -23.32 -17.09 -42.94
CA GLN A 17 -23.55 -17.08 -44.39
C GLN A 17 -24.10 -15.74 -44.91
N LYS A 18 -24.86 -15.00 -44.09
CA LYS A 18 -25.40 -13.68 -44.49
C LYS A 18 -24.34 -12.56 -44.51
N GLU A 19 -23.22 -12.73 -43.81
CA GLU A 19 -22.15 -11.73 -43.72
C GLU A 19 -21.01 -11.93 -44.75
N GLY A 20 -21.15 -12.83 -45.72
CA GLY A 20 -20.25 -12.93 -46.88
C GLY A 20 -18.80 -13.37 -46.57
N LYS A 21 -18.52 -13.93 -45.38
CA LYS A 21 -17.18 -14.36 -44.94
C LYS A 21 -16.92 -15.86 -45.05
N CYS A 22 -17.26 -16.48 -46.18
CA CYS A 22 -16.72 -17.79 -46.55
C CYS A 22 -16.60 -17.93 -48.07
N LYS A 23 -15.36 -18.00 -48.56
CA LYS A 23 -15.05 -18.44 -49.92
C LYS A 23 -14.50 -19.87 -49.88
N ALA A 24 -14.92 -20.64 -50.87
CA ALA A 24 -14.37 -21.90 -51.38
C ALA A 24 -14.95 -23.23 -50.86
N ASN A 25 -15.51 -23.94 -51.84
CA ASN A 25 -15.85 -25.36 -51.93
C ASN A 25 -14.70 -26.31 -51.58
N THR A 26 -14.99 -27.33 -50.77
CA THR A 26 -14.42 -28.68 -50.89
C THR A 26 -15.37 -29.71 -50.25
N PRO A 27 -15.75 -30.81 -50.94
CA PRO A 27 -16.54 -31.89 -50.36
C PRO A 27 -15.62 -32.94 -49.73
N HIS A 28 -16.08 -33.55 -48.64
CA HIS A 28 -15.43 -34.60 -47.82
C HIS A 28 -14.37 -34.13 -46.81
N CYS A 29 -14.83 -33.90 -45.57
CA CYS A 29 -13.99 -33.98 -44.38
C CYS A 29 -14.70 -34.87 -43.35
N ASN A 30 -13.94 -35.83 -42.83
CA ASN A 30 -14.36 -37.04 -42.15
C ASN A 30 -14.90 -36.75 -40.73
N LEU A 31 -15.88 -37.53 -40.26
CA LEU A 31 -16.59 -37.29 -38.99
C LEU A 31 -15.70 -37.46 -37.74
N ASP A 32 -14.54 -38.11 -37.87
CA ASP A 32 -13.60 -38.34 -36.77
C ASP A 32 -12.61 -37.18 -36.55
N GLU A 33 -12.24 -36.41 -37.59
CA GLU A 33 -11.41 -35.20 -37.43
C GLU A 33 -12.19 -34.07 -36.73
N LYS A 34 -13.53 -34.08 -36.83
CA LYS A 34 -14.39 -33.14 -36.07
C LYS A 34 -14.47 -33.48 -34.59
N LYS A 35 -14.28 -34.74 -34.18
CA LYS A 35 -14.29 -35.11 -32.76
C LYS A 35 -13.04 -34.65 -32.03
N GLU A 36 -11.86 -34.74 -32.65
CA GLU A 36 -10.62 -34.21 -32.07
C GLU A 36 -10.62 -32.67 -32.02
N ALA A 37 -11.19 -32.01 -33.04
CA ALA A 37 -11.40 -30.55 -33.01
C ALA A 37 -12.42 -30.14 -31.92
N LEU A 38 -13.46 -30.95 -31.66
CA LEU A 38 -14.46 -30.69 -30.62
C LEU A 38 -13.94 -30.95 -29.19
N THR A 39 -13.06 -31.94 -28.98
CA THR A 39 -12.39 -32.13 -27.67
C THR A 39 -11.38 -31.04 -27.37
N GLY A 40 -10.68 -30.50 -28.38
CA GLY A 40 -9.82 -29.31 -28.21
C GLY A 40 -10.57 -27.98 -28.06
N LEU A 41 -11.83 -27.91 -28.53
CA LEU A 41 -12.71 -26.75 -28.38
C LEU A 41 -13.51 -26.74 -27.07
N GLU A 42 -13.74 -27.90 -26.43
CA GLU A 42 -14.33 -27.98 -25.08
C GLU A 42 -13.35 -27.48 -23.98
N GLU A 43 -12.04 -27.57 -24.18
CA GLU A 43 -11.05 -27.03 -23.24
C GLU A 43 -10.77 -25.52 -23.41
N SER A 44 -11.15 -24.92 -24.55
CA SER A 44 -10.82 -23.52 -24.88
C SER A 44 -12.00 -22.54 -24.81
N PHE A 45 -13.22 -22.99 -24.52
CA PHE A 45 -14.38 -22.12 -24.32
C PHE A 45 -14.96 -22.21 -22.89
N ILE A 46 -14.56 -21.20 -22.09
CA ILE A 46 -15.32 -20.62 -20.97
C ILE A 46 -15.49 -21.53 -19.74
N LYS A 47 -14.44 -21.61 -18.92
CA LYS A 47 -14.62 -21.13 -17.54
C LYS A 47 -14.23 -19.65 -17.57
N PRO A 48 -15.06 -18.71 -17.08
CA PRO A 48 -14.53 -17.41 -16.74
C PRO A 48 -13.39 -17.70 -15.76
N LYS A 49 -12.14 -17.40 -16.12
CA LYS A 49 -11.09 -17.26 -15.12
C LYS A 49 -11.60 -16.14 -14.23
N VAL A 50 -12.23 -16.48 -13.12
CA VAL A 50 -12.45 -15.52 -12.04
C VAL A 50 -11.07 -14.95 -11.78
N PRO A 51 -10.84 -13.64 -11.99
CA PRO A 51 -9.52 -13.07 -11.84
C PRO A 51 -9.01 -13.44 -10.45
N SER A 52 -7.85 -14.11 -10.40
CA SER A 52 -7.28 -14.56 -9.13
C SER A 52 -6.86 -13.34 -8.34
N LEU A 53 -7.46 -13.14 -7.17
CA LEU A 53 -7.12 -12.06 -6.27
C LEU A 53 -5.68 -12.23 -5.80
N LYS A 54 -4.80 -11.24 -6.01
CA LYS A 54 -3.46 -11.25 -5.43
C LYS A 54 -3.49 -10.61 -4.04
N LEU A 55 -2.87 -11.26 -3.06
CA LEU A 55 -2.75 -10.79 -1.69
C LEU A 55 -1.29 -10.75 -1.26
N PHE A 56 -0.97 -9.76 -0.43
CA PHE A 56 0.27 -9.69 0.32
C PHE A 56 -0.04 -9.61 1.82
N VAL A 57 0.70 -10.37 2.63
CA VAL A 57 0.69 -10.27 4.09
C VAL A 57 2.12 -10.21 4.60
N PRO A 58 2.54 -9.13 5.26
CA PRO A 58 3.89 -9.02 5.78
C PRO A 58 4.08 -9.91 7.02
N GLY A 59 5.34 -10.14 7.40
CA GLY A 59 5.66 -10.49 8.79
C GLY A 59 5.55 -9.28 9.71
N ARG A 60 5.99 -9.41 10.96
CA ARG A 60 6.00 -8.29 11.93
C ARG A 60 7.30 -8.15 12.71
N ALA A 61 7.65 -6.92 13.05
CA ALA A 61 8.68 -6.58 14.02
C ALA A 61 8.07 -5.78 15.18
N CYS A 62 8.49 -6.10 16.41
CA CYS A 62 8.11 -5.34 17.59
C CYS A 62 9.18 -4.29 17.89
N LEU A 63 8.81 -3.02 17.86
CA LEU A 63 9.72 -1.92 18.18
C LEU A 63 9.85 -1.78 19.70
N PHE A 64 8.73 -1.79 20.41
CA PHE A 64 8.66 -1.60 21.86
C PHE A 64 7.55 -2.44 22.48
N GLY A 65 7.76 -2.89 23.71
CA GLY A 65 6.75 -3.55 24.53
C GLY A 65 6.50 -5.01 24.20
N GLU A 66 7.56 -5.77 23.90
CA GLU A 66 7.44 -7.23 23.89
C GLU A 66 6.82 -7.76 25.19
N HIS A 67 6.14 -8.91 25.08
CA HIS A 67 5.48 -9.60 26.19
C HIS A 67 4.23 -8.91 26.76
N SER A 68 3.96 -7.67 26.36
CA SER A 68 2.83 -6.89 26.87
C SER A 68 1.47 -7.50 26.58
N ASP A 69 1.35 -8.29 25.51
CA ASP A 69 0.11 -8.91 25.08
C ASP A 69 -0.39 -9.97 26.06
N TRP A 70 0.48 -10.89 26.47
CA TRP A 70 0.14 -11.86 27.49
C TRP A 70 0.19 -11.25 28.90
N ALA A 71 1.10 -10.31 29.19
CA ALA A 71 1.17 -9.66 30.49
C ALA A 71 -0.13 -8.91 30.82
N GLY A 72 -0.66 -8.14 29.85
CA GLY A 72 -1.94 -7.45 29.98
C GLY A 72 -3.14 -8.39 30.18
N SER A 73 -3.03 -9.66 29.77
CA SER A 73 -4.10 -10.65 29.96
C SER A 73 -4.30 -11.04 31.43
N TYR A 74 -3.28 -10.90 32.29
CA TYR A 74 -3.39 -11.18 33.73
C TYR A 74 -4.30 -10.21 34.46
N ARG A 75 -4.67 -9.07 33.86
CA ARG A 75 -5.67 -8.15 34.43
C ARG A 75 -7.04 -8.79 34.68
N LYS A 76 -7.36 -9.89 34.00
CA LYS A 76 -8.57 -10.69 34.23
C LYS A 76 -8.63 -11.25 35.66
N ILE A 77 -7.47 -11.55 36.22
CA ILE A 77 -7.33 -12.23 37.50
C ILE A 77 -6.82 -11.24 38.57
N ASN A 78 -6.02 -10.25 38.17
CA ASN A 78 -5.48 -9.21 39.05
C ASN A 78 -5.58 -7.82 38.41
N HIS A 79 -6.59 -7.03 38.81
CA HIS A 79 -6.82 -5.68 38.28
C HIS A 79 -5.70 -4.66 38.57
N ASN A 80 -4.80 -4.95 39.52
CA ASN A 80 -3.65 -4.09 39.83
C ASN A 80 -2.53 -4.22 38.80
N ILE A 81 -2.54 -5.26 37.95
CA ILE A 81 -1.62 -5.33 36.82
C ILE A 81 -1.96 -4.22 35.83
N ASN A 82 -0.92 -3.55 35.33
CA ASN A 82 -1.08 -2.49 34.33
C ASN A 82 -1.55 -3.08 32.98
N PRO A 83 -2.30 -2.31 32.17
CA PRO A 83 -2.58 -2.70 30.79
C PRO A 83 -1.28 -2.90 30.00
N GLY A 84 -1.29 -3.88 29.10
CA GLY A 84 -0.20 -4.11 28.18
C GLY A 84 -0.17 -3.07 27.06
N GLN A 85 1.01 -2.69 26.60
CA GLN A 85 1.16 -1.77 25.47
C GLN A 85 2.40 -2.09 24.63
N CYS A 86 2.25 -2.14 23.31
CA CYS A 86 3.38 -2.35 22.40
C CYS A 86 3.26 -1.52 21.12
N ILE A 87 4.39 -1.27 20.47
CA ILE A 87 4.47 -0.72 19.11
C ILE A 87 5.01 -1.80 18.19
N VAL A 88 4.22 -2.17 17.21
CA VAL A 88 4.56 -3.19 16.22
C VAL A 88 4.41 -2.64 14.82
N CYS A 89 5.11 -3.23 13.86
CA CYS A 89 5.03 -2.85 12.46
C CYS A 89 5.13 -4.08 11.57
N GLY A 90 4.45 -4.06 10.42
CA GLY A 90 4.67 -5.08 9.41
C GLY A 90 6.00 -4.88 8.69
N THR A 91 6.62 -5.97 8.27
CA THR A 91 7.86 -5.96 7.50
C THR A 91 7.63 -5.72 6.00
N ASN A 92 8.64 -5.31 5.24
CA ASN A 92 8.60 -5.32 3.78
C ASN A 92 8.75 -6.73 3.18
N GLN A 93 9.06 -7.73 4.00
CA GLN A 93 9.01 -9.15 3.64
C GLN A 93 7.69 -9.79 4.05
N GLY A 94 7.20 -10.77 3.30
CA GLY A 94 5.89 -11.38 3.55
C GLY A 94 5.56 -12.56 2.65
N LEU A 95 4.28 -12.93 2.68
CA LEU A 95 3.64 -13.95 1.86
C LEU A 95 2.91 -13.29 0.71
N TYR A 96 3.18 -13.73 -0.52
CA TYR A 96 2.46 -13.34 -1.72
C TYR A 96 1.60 -14.52 -2.16
N ALA A 97 0.30 -14.29 -2.34
CA ALA A 97 -0.64 -15.35 -2.66
C ALA A 97 -1.62 -14.97 -3.77
N LYS A 98 -2.03 -15.96 -4.56
CA LYS A 98 -3.17 -15.88 -5.46
C LYS A 98 -4.33 -16.63 -4.85
N VAL A 99 -5.50 -16.02 -4.82
CA VAL A 99 -6.69 -16.57 -4.19
C VAL A 99 -7.82 -16.68 -5.21
N GLN A 100 -8.51 -17.81 -5.18
CA GLN A 100 -9.71 -18.08 -5.98
C GLN A 100 -10.80 -18.73 -5.11
N PRO A 101 -12.09 -18.49 -5.39
CA PRO A 101 -13.16 -19.23 -4.73
C PRO A 101 -13.14 -20.71 -5.15
N HIS A 102 -13.50 -21.59 -4.23
CA HIS A 102 -13.77 -23.00 -4.50
C HIS A 102 -15.13 -23.37 -3.90
N PRO A 103 -15.95 -24.22 -4.54
CA PRO A 103 -17.29 -24.50 -4.03
C PRO A 103 -17.31 -25.17 -2.65
N THR A 104 -16.40 -26.11 -2.38
CA THR A 104 -16.52 -27.00 -1.19
C THR A 104 -15.23 -27.29 -0.41
N LYS A 105 -14.07 -26.80 -0.86
CA LYS A 105 -12.76 -27.22 -0.33
C LYS A 105 -11.86 -26.02 -0.09
N LEU A 106 -11.06 -26.09 0.96
CA LEU A 106 -9.92 -25.23 1.16
C LEU A 106 -8.68 -25.96 0.65
N ILE A 107 -8.05 -25.37 -0.37
CA ILE A 107 -6.84 -25.88 -1.01
C ILE A 107 -5.75 -24.84 -0.78
N MET A 108 -4.67 -25.20 -0.10
CA MET A 108 -3.55 -24.30 0.12
C MET A 108 -2.23 -24.91 -0.36
N THR A 109 -1.50 -24.15 -1.16
CA THR A 109 -0.09 -24.42 -1.46
C THR A 109 0.74 -23.25 -0.96
N SER A 110 1.92 -23.53 -0.41
CA SER A 110 2.84 -22.51 0.10
C SER A 110 4.25 -22.77 -0.41
N VAL A 111 5.02 -21.70 -0.56
CA VAL A 111 6.43 -21.74 -0.94
C VAL A 111 7.21 -21.04 0.17
N ASP A 112 8.27 -21.65 0.67
CA ASP A 112 9.14 -21.00 1.66
C ASP A 112 10.11 -19.98 1.02
N ASN A 113 10.87 -19.27 1.85
CA ASN A 113 11.86 -18.29 1.39
C ASN A 113 13.08 -18.90 0.66
N LYS A 114 13.16 -20.23 0.56
CA LYS A 114 14.15 -20.98 -0.21
C LYS A 114 13.55 -21.62 -1.46
N ASN A 115 12.35 -21.19 -1.87
CA ASN A 115 11.59 -21.69 -3.00
C ASN A 115 11.17 -23.17 -2.89
N LYS A 116 11.16 -23.75 -1.69
CA LYS A 116 10.64 -25.10 -1.47
C LYS A 116 9.12 -25.05 -1.34
N ARG A 117 8.42 -25.81 -2.17
CA ARG A 117 6.96 -25.89 -2.18
C ARG A 117 6.44 -26.90 -1.16
N LEU A 118 5.40 -26.53 -0.44
CA LEU A 118 4.67 -27.32 0.56
C LEU A 118 3.20 -27.41 0.14
N GLY A 119 2.64 -28.62 0.17
CA GLY A 119 1.27 -28.91 -0.25
C GLY A 119 1.19 -29.58 -1.64
N PRO A 120 0.00 -29.63 -2.27
CA PRO A 120 -1.23 -28.98 -1.81
C PRO A 120 -1.79 -29.63 -0.53
N PHE A 121 -2.18 -28.80 0.42
CA PHE A 121 -3.08 -29.18 1.50
C PHE A 121 -4.50 -29.04 1.00
N GLU A 122 -5.29 -30.11 1.05
CA GLU A 122 -6.69 -30.09 0.65
C GLU A 122 -7.58 -30.58 1.80
N VAL A 123 -8.62 -29.81 2.10
CA VAL A 123 -9.60 -30.17 3.11
C VAL A 123 -11.00 -29.72 2.69
N ASP A 124 -12.01 -30.52 3.01
CA ASP A 124 -13.39 -30.12 2.82
C ASP A 124 -13.77 -29.01 3.82
N MET A 125 -14.58 -28.04 3.37
CA MET A 125 -15.14 -26.98 4.20
C MET A 125 -16.23 -27.53 5.14
N ASN A 126 -15.79 -28.31 6.13
CA ASN A 126 -16.61 -28.91 7.17
C ASN A 126 -16.02 -28.56 8.55
N CYS A 127 -16.86 -28.07 9.45
CA CYS A 127 -16.42 -27.62 10.77
C CYS A 127 -15.70 -28.69 11.59
N ASP A 128 -16.18 -29.94 11.59
CA ASP A 128 -15.59 -31.02 12.39
C ASP A 128 -14.23 -31.42 11.85
N THR A 129 -14.11 -31.55 10.52
CA THR A 129 -12.83 -31.87 9.85
C THR A 129 -11.80 -30.76 10.08
N LEU A 130 -12.18 -29.50 9.86
CA LEU A 130 -11.26 -28.36 10.05
C LEU A 130 -10.82 -28.21 11.51
N ARG A 131 -11.74 -28.41 12.47
CA ARG A 131 -11.42 -28.36 13.90
C ARG A 131 -10.44 -29.45 14.30
N LYS A 132 -10.61 -30.67 13.78
CA LYS A 132 -9.70 -31.78 14.06
C LYS A 132 -8.30 -31.49 13.53
N LEU A 133 -8.18 -31.09 12.27
CA LEU A 133 -6.89 -30.76 11.64
C LEU A 133 -6.18 -29.60 12.34
N ALA A 134 -6.92 -28.59 12.80
CA ALA A 134 -6.34 -27.48 13.55
C ALA A 134 -5.59 -27.93 14.81
N THR A 135 -5.94 -29.07 15.41
CA THR A 135 -5.29 -29.59 16.63
C THR A 135 -4.02 -30.39 16.38
N GLU A 136 -3.66 -30.69 15.13
CA GLU A 136 -2.51 -31.55 14.80
C GLU A 136 -1.15 -30.84 14.96
N GLY A 137 -1.13 -29.51 14.87
CA GLY A 137 0.04 -28.68 15.17
C GLY A 137 1.07 -28.55 14.03
N ASP A 138 0.70 -28.91 12.81
CA ASP A 138 1.51 -28.70 11.61
C ASP A 138 1.29 -27.29 10.99
N VAL A 139 2.00 -26.98 9.91
CA VAL A 139 1.89 -25.66 9.23
C VAL A 139 0.47 -25.40 8.69
N PHE A 140 -0.25 -26.45 8.28
CA PHE A 140 -1.61 -26.32 7.75
C PHE A 140 -2.68 -26.30 8.84
N SER A 141 -2.34 -26.62 10.08
CA SER A 141 -3.21 -26.50 11.25
C SER A 141 -3.67 -25.06 11.47
N TYR A 142 -2.79 -24.08 11.22
CA TYR A 142 -3.12 -22.65 11.24
C TYR A 142 -4.21 -22.31 10.22
N VAL A 143 -4.06 -22.84 9.01
CA VAL A 143 -4.98 -22.64 7.89
C VAL A 143 -6.36 -23.22 8.21
N ALA A 144 -6.38 -24.46 8.71
CA ALA A 144 -7.59 -25.14 9.14
C ALA A 144 -8.27 -24.41 10.32
N GLY A 145 -7.49 -23.93 11.29
CA GLY A 145 -7.99 -23.21 12.46
C GLY A 145 -8.72 -21.93 12.10
N VAL A 146 -8.14 -21.10 11.23
CA VAL A 146 -8.79 -19.86 10.77
C VAL A 146 -10.03 -20.18 9.94
N ALA A 147 -9.95 -21.13 9.02
CA ALA A 147 -11.09 -21.55 8.20
C ALA A 147 -12.25 -22.08 9.05
N TYR A 148 -11.96 -22.85 10.12
CA TYR A 148 -12.96 -23.30 11.09
C TYR A 148 -13.67 -22.12 11.78
N GLN A 149 -12.91 -21.14 12.27
CA GLN A 149 -13.48 -19.98 12.95
C GLN A 149 -14.38 -19.16 12.02
N ILE A 150 -14.00 -19.00 10.75
CA ILE A 150 -14.82 -18.30 9.75
C ILE A 150 -16.05 -19.12 9.39
N LEU A 151 -15.90 -20.40 9.05
CA LEU A 151 -17.01 -21.26 8.62
C LEU A 151 -18.09 -21.42 9.72
N SER A 152 -17.68 -21.44 10.99
CA SER A 152 -18.62 -21.52 12.12
C SER A 152 -19.46 -20.26 12.33
N ARG A 153 -19.11 -19.12 11.72
CA ARG A 153 -19.78 -17.82 11.91
C ARG A 153 -20.32 -17.20 10.63
N HIS A 154 -19.79 -17.60 9.48
CA HIS A 154 -20.14 -17.06 8.16
C HIS A 154 -20.52 -18.17 7.20
N LYS A 155 -21.50 -17.87 6.33
CA LYS A 155 -21.88 -18.76 5.22
C LYS A 155 -20.91 -18.55 4.06
N VAL A 156 -19.86 -19.35 4.03
CA VAL A 156 -18.81 -19.31 2.98
C VAL A 156 -18.62 -20.69 2.35
N GLY A 157 -18.16 -20.70 1.11
CA GLY A 157 -17.62 -21.90 0.46
C GLY A 157 -16.13 -22.07 0.78
N GLY A 158 -15.41 -22.76 -0.09
CA GLY A 158 -13.97 -22.95 0.01
C GLY A 158 -13.13 -21.91 -0.74
N LEU A 159 -11.82 -22.08 -0.70
CA LEU A 159 -10.83 -21.24 -1.36
C LEU A 159 -9.70 -22.08 -1.96
N ILE A 160 -9.08 -21.61 -3.03
CA ILE A 160 -7.75 -22.02 -3.46
C ILE A 160 -6.81 -20.87 -3.11
N ILE A 161 -5.81 -21.12 -2.27
CA ILE A 161 -4.77 -20.19 -1.86
C ILE A 161 -3.42 -20.73 -2.35
N ASP A 162 -2.84 -20.09 -3.36
CA ASP A 162 -1.50 -20.40 -3.84
C ASP A 162 -0.54 -19.31 -3.37
N ASN A 163 0.11 -19.52 -2.23
CA ASN A 163 1.23 -18.71 -1.79
C ASN A 163 2.46 -19.03 -2.66
N TYR A 164 2.56 -18.32 -3.78
CA TYR A 164 3.51 -18.58 -4.86
C TYR A 164 4.90 -17.97 -4.62
N HIS A 165 5.02 -17.04 -3.67
CA HIS A 165 6.29 -16.41 -3.34
C HIS A 165 6.29 -15.98 -1.86
N THR A 166 7.41 -16.20 -1.19
CA THR A 166 7.62 -15.81 0.22
C THR A 166 8.99 -15.18 0.37
N THR A 167 9.03 -13.94 0.84
CA THR A 167 10.27 -13.25 1.20
C THR A 167 10.54 -13.30 2.70
N LEU A 168 9.53 -13.66 3.49
CA LEU A 168 9.63 -13.73 4.94
C LEU A 168 10.53 -14.90 5.38
N PRO A 169 11.63 -14.66 6.13
CA PRO A 169 12.45 -15.75 6.60
C PRO A 169 11.77 -16.55 7.71
N LEU A 170 11.89 -17.87 7.64
CA LEU A 170 11.34 -18.79 8.62
C LEU A 170 12.03 -18.65 9.99
N GLN A 171 11.25 -18.70 11.07
CA GLN A 171 11.70 -18.84 12.48
C GLN A 171 12.57 -17.70 13.06
N LYS A 172 12.51 -16.48 12.51
CA LYS A 172 13.34 -15.34 12.97
C LYS A 172 12.63 -14.30 13.84
N GLY A 173 11.62 -14.70 14.61
CA GLY A 173 10.83 -13.76 15.42
C GLY A 173 9.97 -12.76 14.62
N LEU A 174 9.79 -13.02 13.31
CA LEU A 174 8.98 -12.21 12.39
C LEU A 174 7.53 -12.71 12.20
N SER A 175 7.08 -13.64 13.04
CA SER A 175 5.69 -14.15 13.13
C SER A 175 5.14 -14.78 11.85
N SER A 176 5.85 -15.75 11.29
CA SER A 176 5.44 -16.46 10.08
C SER A 176 4.07 -17.17 10.22
N SER A 177 3.73 -17.73 11.39
CA SER A 177 2.42 -18.37 11.64
C SER A 177 1.27 -17.35 11.57
N ALA A 178 1.42 -16.21 12.24
CA ALA A 178 0.41 -15.15 12.24
C ALA A 178 0.19 -14.57 10.84
N ALA A 179 1.25 -14.41 10.04
CA ALA A 179 1.12 -13.99 8.64
C ALA A 179 0.28 -14.99 7.81
N VAL A 180 0.44 -16.30 8.03
CA VAL A 180 -0.40 -17.34 7.41
C VAL A 180 -1.85 -17.21 7.88
N CYS A 181 -2.09 -17.07 9.19
CA CYS A 181 -3.44 -16.91 9.74
C CYS A 181 -4.16 -15.69 9.15
N VAL A 182 -3.48 -14.54 9.10
CA VAL A 182 -3.99 -13.29 8.50
C VAL A 182 -4.24 -13.45 7.00
N LEU A 183 -3.36 -14.15 6.27
CA LEU A 183 -3.55 -14.42 4.84
C LEU A 183 -4.85 -15.17 4.59
N VAL A 184 -5.13 -16.21 5.37
CA VAL A 184 -6.37 -17.00 5.23
C VAL A 184 -7.58 -16.15 5.59
N ALA A 185 -7.54 -15.41 6.70
CA ALA A 185 -8.65 -14.53 7.10
C ALA A 185 -8.97 -13.47 6.05
N ARG A 186 -7.93 -12.80 5.53
CA ARG A 186 -8.03 -11.81 4.44
C ARG A 186 -8.55 -12.41 3.15
N ALA A 187 -8.10 -13.61 2.79
CA ALA A 187 -8.57 -14.32 1.62
C ALA A 187 -10.08 -14.57 1.67
N PHE A 188 -10.60 -15.05 2.80
CA PHE A 188 -12.05 -15.19 2.99
C PHE A 188 -12.76 -13.85 2.98
N ASN A 189 -12.24 -12.85 3.70
CA ASN A 189 -12.84 -11.52 3.76
C ASN A 189 -13.04 -10.91 2.36
N LYS A 190 -12.00 -10.96 1.53
CA LYS A 190 -12.00 -10.37 0.19
C LYS A 190 -12.80 -11.18 -0.83
N VAL A 191 -12.71 -12.50 -0.82
CA VAL A 191 -13.42 -13.35 -1.80
C VAL A 191 -14.92 -13.42 -1.54
N TYR A 192 -15.33 -13.47 -0.27
CA TYR A 192 -16.74 -13.56 0.12
C TYR A 192 -17.34 -12.23 0.57
N ASP A 193 -16.60 -11.14 0.45
CA ASP A 193 -17.01 -9.78 0.83
C ASP A 193 -17.64 -9.71 2.24
N LEU A 194 -16.95 -10.30 3.22
CA LEU A 194 -17.47 -10.45 4.59
C LEU A 194 -17.61 -9.12 5.35
N LYS A 195 -17.13 -8.00 4.76
CA LYS A 195 -17.10 -6.66 5.35
C LYS A 195 -16.38 -6.60 6.70
N LEU A 196 -15.39 -7.48 6.92
CA LEU A 196 -14.56 -7.43 8.12
C LEU A 196 -13.62 -6.23 8.05
N THR A 197 -13.48 -5.52 9.17
CA THR A 197 -12.41 -4.53 9.35
C THR A 197 -11.05 -5.25 9.48
N ILE A 198 -9.95 -4.49 9.46
CA ILE A 198 -8.60 -5.05 9.68
C ILE A 198 -8.52 -5.74 11.05
N GLU A 199 -9.11 -5.14 12.09
CA GLU A 199 -9.23 -5.75 13.41
C GLU A 199 -10.07 -7.04 13.37
N GLY A 200 -11.12 -7.09 12.55
CA GLY A 200 -11.88 -8.32 12.34
C GLY A 200 -11.05 -9.43 11.70
N GLU A 201 -10.22 -9.12 10.70
CA GLU A 201 -9.26 -10.08 10.13
C GLU A 201 -8.27 -10.58 11.19
N MET A 202 -7.75 -9.66 12.02
CA MET A 202 -6.83 -9.95 13.12
C MET A 202 -7.46 -10.86 14.17
N ASP A 203 -8.73 -10.62 14.54
CA ASP A 203 -9.46 -11.43 15.51
C ASP A 203 -9.69 -12.86 15.01
N TYR A 204 -10.09 -13.04 13.75
CA TYR A 204 -10.24 -14.37 13.16
C TYR A 204 -8.90 -15.10 13.04
N ALA A 205 -7.84 -14.40 12.65
CA ALA A 205 -6.49 -14.94 12.62
C ALA A 205 -6.06 -15.42 14.02
N PHE A 206 -6.26 -14.60 15.06
CA PHE A 206 -5.91 -14.93 16.44
C PHE A 206 -6.73 -16.11 16.98
N MET A 207 -8.05 -16.11 16.78
CA MET A 207 -8.93 -17.20 17.19
C MET A 207 -8.58 -18.52 16.47
N GLY A 208 -8.22 -18.44 15.19
CA GLY A 208 -7.80 -19.58 14.41
C GLY A 208 -6.49 -20.17 14.93
N GLU A 209 -5.49 -19.32 15.19
CA GLU A 209 -4.22 -19.74 15.78
C GLU A 209 -4.39 -20.35 17.18
N ARG A 210 -5.26 -19.78 18.01
CA ARG A 210 -5.65 -20.32 19.33
C ARG A 210 -6.40 -21.64 19.29
N THR A 211 -6.89 -22.05 18.12
CA THR A 211 -7.49 -23.38 17.91
C THR A 211 -6.41 -24.46 17.75
N THR A 212 -5.18 -24.05 17.43
CA THR A 212 -4.02 -24.93 17.34
C THR A 212 -3.31 -25.09 18.69
N PRO A 213 -2.36 -26.04 18.84
CA PRO A 213 -1.51 -26.14 20.03
C PRO A 213 -0.62 -24.92 20.29
N SER A 214 -0.55 -23.96 19.35
CA SER A 214 0.24 -22.74 19.48
C SER A 214 -0.25 -21.87 20.65
N GLN A 215 0.71 -21.36 21.44
CA GLN A 215 0.45 -20.38 22.51
C GLN A 215 0.92 -18.97 22.14
N CYS A 216 0.96 -18.64 20.84
CA CYS A 216 1.30 -17.29 20.41
C CYS A 216 0.36 -16.24 21.01
N GLY A 217 0.94 -15.09 21.33
CA GLY A 217 0.19 -13.94 21.84
C GLY A 217 -0.52 -13.18 20.72
N ARG A 218 -1.36 -12.21 21.12
CA ARG A 218 -2.23 -11.47 20.20
C ARG A 218 -1.50 -10.36 19.43
N MET A 219 -0.28 -10.01 19.84
CA MET A 219 0.52 -9.00 19.18
C MET A 219 0.89 -9.40 17.75
N ASP A 220 1.05 -10.69 17.47
CA ASP A 220 1.58 -11.19 16.21
C ASP A 220 0.65 -10.98 15.03
N GLN A 221 -0.66 -10.93 15.27
CA GLN A 221 -1.64 -10.72 14.21
C GLN A 221 -1.69 -9.27 13.72
N CYS A 222 -0.86 -8.36 14.26
CA CYS A 222 -0.70 -7.00 13.74
C CYS A 222 -0.26 -6.97 12.26
N CYS A 223 0.26 -8.07 11.73
CA CYS A 223 0.52 -8.27 10.30
C CYS A 223 -0.68 -7.89 9.42
N ALA A 224 -1.90 -7.94 9.98
CA ALA A 224 -3.12 -7.48 9.33
C ALA A 224 -3.07 -5.99 8.91
N PHE A 225 -2.37 -5.14 9.64
CA PHE A 225 -2.25 -3.71 9.32
C PHE A 225 -1.22 -3.40 8.22
N GLY A 226 -0.63 -4.41 7.59
CA GLY A 226 0.39 -4.21 6.58
C GLY A 226 1.67 -3.62 7.18
N MET A 227 2.42 -2.84 6.40
CA MET A 227 3.70 -2.25 6.81
C MET A 227 3.56 -1.04 7.75
N GLN A 228 2.35 -0.70 8.15
CA GLN A 228 2.08 0.44 9.02
C GLN A 228 2.47 0.12 10.48
N PRO A 229 3.16 1.02 11.18
CA PRO A 229 3.31 0.89 12.62
C PRO A 229 2.00 1.11 13.34
N VAL A 230 1.75 0.28 14.35
CA VAL A 230 0.52 0.21 15.12
C VAL A 230 0.89 0.17 16.59
N LEU A 231 0.27 1.07 17.35
CA LEU A 231 0.15 0.95 18.79
C LEU A 231 -0.93 -0.09 19.10
N MET A 232 -0.58 -1.14 19.83
CA MET A 232 -1.54 -2.08 20.39
C MET A 232 -1.59 -1.95 21.91
N GLN A 233 -2.80 -1.91 22.45
CA GLN A 233 -3.06 -1.88 23.88
C GLN A 233 -3.88 -3.10 24.27
N PHE A 234 -3.49 -3.76 25.36
CA PHE A 234 -4.08 -5.00 25.84
C PHE A 234 -4.64 -4.80 27.24
N ASP A 235 -5.93 -5.04 27.39
CA ASP A 235 -6.64 -4.98 28.66
C ASP A 235 -7.48 -6.24 28.85
N GLY A 236 -6.90 -7.25 29.50
CA GLY A 236 -7.53 -8.56 29.64
C GLY A 236 -7.72 -9.24 28.28
N ASP A 237 -8.97 -9.48 27.88
CA ASP A 237 -9.34 -10.03 26.56
C ASP A 237 -9.49 -8.95 25.47
N TYR A 238 -9.47 -7.68 25.85
CA TYR A 238 -9.65 -6.59 24.92
C TYR A 238 -8.32 -6.15 24.34
N ALA A 239 -8.26 -5.99 23.02
CA ALA A 239 -7.13 -5.38 22.34
C ALA A 239 -7.62 -4.19 21.51
N LYS A 240 -6.92 -3.07 21.61
CA LYS A 240 -7.17 -1.87 20.81
C LYS A 240 -5.95 -1.56 19.96
N CYS A 241 -6.19 -1.28 18.68
CA CYS A 241 -5.15 -0.90 17.73
C CYS A 241 -5.30 0.57 17.35
N LYS A 242 -4.18 1.29 17.25
CA LYS A 242 -4.11 2.63 16.69
C LYS A 242 -2.91 2.71 15.75
N SER A 243 -3.19 2.98 14.48
CA SER A 243 -2.19 3.30 13.48
C SER A 243 -1.37 4.54 13.85
N LEU A 244 -0.04 4.47 13.74
CA LEU A 244 0.86 5.58 14.02
C LEU A 244 1.27 6.32 12.74
N ASN A 245 1.49 7.63 12.86
CA ASN A 245 2.06 8.41 11.78
C ASN A 245 3.60 8.43 11.90
N VAL A 246 4.30 8.01 10.84
CA VAL A 246 5.76 8.02 10.77
C VAL A 246 6.16 9.22 9.91
N GLN A 247 6.74 10.25 10.52
CA GLN A 247 7.14 11.46 9.80
C GLN A 247 8.49 11.32 9.07
N LYS A 248 9.41 10.56 9.68
CA LYS A 248 10.71 10.24 9.08
C LYS A 248 10.88 8.73 9.03
N PRO A 249 11.41 8.18 7.92
CA PRO A 249 11.69 6.75 7.83
C PRO A 249 12.59 6.29 8.98
N ILE A 250 12.33 5.08 9.49
CA ILE A 250 13.16 4.43 10.50
C ILE A 250 13.84 3.24 9.82
N HIS A 251 15.16 3.32 9.68
CA HIS A 251 15.97 2.28 9.04
C HIS A 251 16.39 1.25 10.09
N LEU A 252 15.94 0.02 9.95
CA LEU A 252 16.17 -1.08 10.89
C LEU A 252 17.03 -2.18 10.28
N VAL A 253 17.94 -2.72 11.06
CA VAL A 253 18.59 -3.99 10.76
C VAL A 253 18.18 -4.99 11.83
N ILE A 254 17.54 -6.09 11.42
CA ILE A 254 17.22 -7.23 12.28
C ILE A 254 18.29 -8.30 12.04
N VAL A 255 18.85 -8.82 13.12
CA VAL A 255 20.00 -9.73 13.10
C VAL A 255 19.61 -11.04 13.73
N ASP A 256 19.87 -12.13 13.03
CA ASP A 256 19.83 -13.47 13.59
C ASP A 256 21.18 -13.77 14.24
N LEU A 257 21.19 -13.90 15.56
CA LEU A 257 22.43 -14.14 16.32
C LEU A 257 22.96 -15.57 16.08
N GLY A 258 22.18 -16.46 15.48
CA GLY A 258 22.58 -17.82 15.17
C GLY A 258 22.88 -18.68 16.41
N LYS A 259 22.34 -18.29 17.57
CA LYS A 259 22.46 -19.05 18.83
C LYS A 259 21.12 -19.62 19.25
N SER A 260 21.18 -20.72 19.98
CA SER A 260 20.01 -21.37 20.55
C SER A 260 19.59 -20.67 21.84
N LYS A 261 18.28 -20.49 22.01
CA LYS A 261 17.64 -20.12 23.28
C LYS A 261 16.43 -21.01 23.53
N ASN A 262 16.03 -21.19 24.78
CA ASN A 262 14.78 -21.86 25.12
C ASN A 262 13.66 -20.84 25.34
N THR A 263 12.95 -20.50 24.26
CA THR A 263 11.82 -19.56 24.32
C THR A 263 10.70 -20.03 25.26
N HIS A 264 10.40 -21.34 25.31
CA HIS A 264 9.37 -21.86 26.21
C HIS A 264 9.74 -21.63 27.68
N ARG A 265 11.00 -21.84 28.04
CA ARG A 265 11.50 -21.58 29.40
C ARG A 265 11.42 -20.09 29.74
N ILE A 266 11.91 -19.21 28.88
CA ILE A 266 11.84 -17.76 29.09
C ILE A 266 10.39 -17.33 29.35
N LEU A 267 9.47 -17.76 28.48
CA LEU A 267 8.07 -17.40 28.62
C LEU A 267 7.46 -17.97 29.90
N SER A 268 7.77 -19.22 30.26
CA SER A 268 7.31 -19.86 31.50
C SER A 268 7.76 -19.09 32.74
N ASP A 269 9.06 -18.77 32.82
CA ASP A 269 9.65 -18.10 33.98
C ASP A 269 9.11 -16.66 34.12
N LEU A 270 8.96 -15.92 33.01
CA LEU A 270 8.35 -14.59 33.02
C LEU A 270 6.85 -14.62 33.35
N ASN A 271 6.10 -15.62 32.86
CA ASN A 271 4.68 -15.77 33.19
C ASN A 271 4.46 -16.09 34.67
N ALA A 272 5.35 -16.89 35.27
CA ALA A 272 5.28 -17.23 36.70
C ALA A 272 5.33 -15.97 37.59
N CYS A 273 6.00 -14.89 37.14
CA CYS A 273 6.03 -13.61 37.83
C CYS A 273 4.66 -12.89 37.91
N PHE A 274 3.68 -13.24 37.06
CA PHE A 274 2.35 -12.62 37.04
C PHE A 274 1.26 -13.45 37.74
N GLY A 275 1.62 -14.64 38.22
CA GLY A 275 0.72 -15.47 39.04
C GLY A 275 0.46 -14.87 40.43
N ASN A 276 -0.19 -15.65 41.30
CA ASN A 276 -0.36 -15.29 42.71
C ASN A 276 0.96 -15.43 43.47
N VAL A 277 1.83 -14.43 43.36
CA VAL A 277 3.12 -14.41 44.08
C VAL A 277 2.91 -13.85 45.48
N SER A 278 3.18 -14.66 46.51
CA SER A 278 3.10 -14.23 47.92
C SER A 278 4.31 -13.40 48.31
N LYS A 279 4.14 -12.47 49.25
CA LYS A 279 5.25 -11.69 49.84
C LYS A 279 6.31 -12.55 50.52
N ASP A 280 5.93 -13.75 50.95
CA ASP A 280 6.83 -14.70 51.61
C ASP A 280 7.62 -15.57 50.61
N ASP A 281 7.36 -15.43 49.30
CA ASP A 281 8.08 -16.14 48.25
C ASP A 281 9.48 -15.55 48.06
N SER A 282 10.52 -16.41 48.01
CA SER A 282 11.90 -15.98 47.74
C SER A 282 12.06 -15.25 46.40
N ASN A 283 11.15 -15.46 45.46
CA ASN A 283 11.13 -14.82 44.15
C ASN A 283 10.24 -13.57 44.08
N TYR A 284 9.65 -13.13 45.21
CA TYR A 284 8.71 -12.00 45.22
C TYR A 284 9.30 -10.72 44.61
N GLU A 285 10.51 -10.33 44.99
CA GLU A 285 11.15 -9.11 44.47
C GLU A 285 11.42 -9.20 42.96
N VAL A 286 11.82 -10.37 42.47
CA VAL A 286 12.01 -10.63 41.04
C VAL A 286 10.67 -10.51 40.29
N ALA A 287 9.61 -11.10 40.85
CA ALA A 287 8.29 -11.04 40.25
C ALA A 287 7.75 -9.61 40.17
N ILE A 288 7.86 -8.83 41.24
CA ILE A 288 7.47 -7.41 41.26
C ILE A 288 8.30 -6.59 40.28
N GLY A 289 9.61 -6.87 40.18
CA GLY A 289 10.49 -6.26 39.17
C GLY A 289 10.01 -6.50 37.75
N VAL A 290 9.69 -7.75 37.40
CA VAL A 290 9.16 -8.10 36.08
C VAL A 290 7.79 -7.46 35.81
N GLN A 291 6.89 -7.43 36.80
CA GLN A 291 5.60 -6.74 36.68
C GLN A 291 5.76 -5.22 36.47
N LYS A 292 6.74 -4.60 37.13
CA LYS A 292 7.07 -3.19 36.94
C LYS A 292 7.65 -2.93 35.53
N LEU A 293 8.56 -3.79 35.07
CA LEU A 293 9.16 -3.74 33.74
C LEU A 293 8.10 -3.76 32.63
N LEU A 294 7.25 -4.80 32.61
CA LEU A 294 6.24 -4.96 31.55
C LEU A 294 4.99 -4.08 31.74
N GLY A 295 4.88 -3.45 32.92
CA GLY A 295 3.82 -2.50 33.26
C GLY A 295 4.27 -1.05 33.14
N GLU A 296 4.56 -0.42 34.28
CA GLU A 296 4.83 1.03 34.40
C GLU A 296 5.97 1.49 33.49
N ILE A 297 7.10 0.78 33.50
CA ILE A 297 8.30 1.16 32.73
C ILE A 297 8.03 1.04 31.23
N ASN A 298 7.48 -0.09 30.80
CA ASN A 298 7.10 -0.29 29.41
C ASN A 298 6.09 0.76 28.91
N LEU A 299 5.06 1.08 29.70
CA LEU A 299 4.09 2.13 29.36
C LEU A 299 4.77 3.49 29.17
N ASN A 300 5.69 3.86 30.07
CA ASN A 300 6.45 5.11 29.97
C ASN A 300 7.28 5.19 28.68
N ILE A 301 8.14 4.19 28.45
CA ILE A 301 9.03 4.13 27.30
C ILE A 301 8.23 4.11 26.00
N THR A 302 7.19 3.29 25.94
CA THR A 302 6.36 3.16 24.74
C THR A 302 5.62 4.47 24.42
N ASN A 303 5.11 5.19 25.43
CA ASN A 303 4.47 6.49 25.20
C ASN A 303 5.45 7.55 24.67
N ARG A 304 6.67 7.60 25.22
CA ARG A 304 7.74 8.47 24.71
C ARG A 304 8.15 8.10 23.29
N ALA A 305 8.18 6.80 22.97
CA ALA A 305 8.49 6.31 21.64
C ALA A 305 7.42 6.70 20.61
N ILE A 306 6.13 6.61 20.95
CA ILE A 306 5.03 7.08 20.09
C ILE A 306 5.25 8.55 19.74
N GLU A 307 5.46 9.39 20.75
CA GLU A 307 5.60 10.84 20.56
C GLU A 307 6.81 11.17 19.67
N SER A 308 7.95 10.50 19.87
CA SER A 308 9.14 10.68 19.04
C SER A 308 8.98 10.15 17.62
N ILE A 309 8.27 9.03 17.40
CA ILE A 309 7.96 8.53 16.05
C ILE A 309 7.07 9.53 15.29
N GLU A 310 6.02 10.04 15.95
CA GLU A 310 5.06 10.98 15.35
C GLU A 310 5.66 12.38 15.11
N LYS A 311 6.75 12.73 15.81
CA LYS A 311 7.55 13.95 15.58
C LYS A 311 8.72 13.76 14.61
N GLY A 312 9.05 12.51 14.23
CA GLY A 312 10.21 12.21 13.39
C GLY A 312 11.55 12.36 14.10
N GLU A 313 11.59 12.17 15.42
CA GLU A 313 12.79 12.20 16.28
C GLU A 313 13.46 10.81 16.32
N VAL A 314 13.89 10.29 15.16
CA VAL A 314 14.39 8.90 15.03
C VAL A 314 15.57 8.59 15.98
N GLU A 315 16.46 9.55 16.22
CA GLU A 315 17.56 9.43 17.19
C GLU A 315 17.05 9.10 18.59
N LYS A 316 16.00 9.79 19.05
CA LYS A 316 15.40 9.57 20.36
C LYS A 316 14.67 8.23 20.43
N VAL A 317 14.09 7.77 19.32
CA VAL A 317 13.54 6.40 19.23
C VAL A 317 14.65 5.36 19.41
N GLY A 318 15.82 5.58 18.79
CA GLY A 318 17.01 4.74 19.01
C GLY A 318 17.48 4.74 20.46
N ALA A 319 17.61 5.91 21.09
CA ALA A 319 17.98 6.03 22.49
C ALA A 319 16.99 5.30 23.43
N LEU A 320 15.70 5.40 23.15
CA LEU A 320 14.65 4.67 23.88
C LEU A 320 14.75 3.15 23.70
N MET A 321 15.20 2.65 22.54
CA MET A 321 15.45 1.20 22.38
C MET A 321 16.56 0.72 23.30
N THR A 322 17.64 1.50 23.41
CA THR A 322 18.75 1.20 24.32
C THR A 322 18.30 1.24 25.78
N GLU A 323 17.51 2.25 26.16
CA GLU A 323 16.88 2.35 27.49
C GLU A 323 16.00 1.13 27.78
N ALA A 324 15.14 0.74 26.83
CA ALA A 324 14.29 -0.44 26.97
C ALA A 324 15.09 -1.73 27.17
N GLN A 325 16.22 -1.88 26.48
CA GLN A 325 17.10 -3.04 26.68
C GLN A 325 17.71 -3.05 28.08
N GLN A 326 18.20 -1.91 28.56
CA GLN A 326 18.82 -1.80 29.89
C GLN A 326 17.82 -2.13 31.01
N GLU A 327 16.60 -1.60 30.92
CA GLU A 327 15.52 -1.90 31.85
C GLU A 327 15.13 -3.38 31.79
N PHE A 328 15.06 -3.96 30.60
CA PHE A 328 14.80 -5.39 30.42
C PHE A 328 15.89 -6.23 31.09
N ASP A 329 17.16 -5.91 30.85
CA ASP A 329 18.29 -6.63 31.42
C ASP A 329 18.27 -6.57 32.95
N TYR A 330 17.99 -5.39 33.52
CA TYR A 330 17.96 -5.20 34.96
C TYR A 330 16.84 -6.01 35.65
N TYR A 331 15.62 -5.95 35.11
CA TYR A 331 14.45 -6.53 35.76
C TYR A 331 14.14 -7.97 35.33
N ALA A 332 14.42 -8.36 34.09
CA ALA A 332 14.03 -9.68 33.56
C ALA A 332 15.12 -10.75 33.68
N ILE A 333 16.42 -10.40 33.61
CA ILE A 333 17.51 -11.38 33.75
C ILE A 333 17.39 -12.19 35.05
N PRO A 334 17.11 -11.59 36.22
CA PRO A 334 16.95 -12.35 37.47
C PRO A 334 15.84 -13.42 37.41
N ALA A 335 14.82 -13.26 36.58
CA ALA A 335 13.73 -14.22 36.44
C ALA A 335 14.13 -15.47 35.64
N CYS A 336 15.01 -15.34 34.65
CA CYS A 336 15.47 -16.45 33.82
C CYS A 336 16.97 -16.28 33.45
N PRO A 337 17.88 -16.34 34.43
CA PRO A 337 19.28 -15.97 34.21
C PRO A 337 19.98 -16.87 33.19
N SER A 338 19.61 -18.15 33.13
CA SER A 338 20.20 -19.11 32.19
C SER A 338 20.00 -18.78 30.72
N GLU A 339 18.92 -18.05 30.39
CA GLU A 339 18.56 -17.74 29.00
C GLU A 339 18.68 -16.24 28.69
N LEU A 340 18.43 -15.37 29.68
CA LEU A 340 18.35 -13.92 29.48
C LEU A 340 19.66 -13.18 29.69
N SER A 341 20.69 -13.78 30.32
CA SER A 341 22.02 -13.15 30.40
C SER A 341 22.65 -12.85 29.03
N SER A 342 22.25 -13.58 27.98
CA SER A 342 22.44 -13.25 26.56
C SER A 342 23.82 -12.65 26.18
N PRO A 343 24.94 -13.32 26.47
CA PRO A 343 26.26 -12.72 26.28
C PRO A 343 26.56 -12.30 24.83
N TYR A 344 26.03 -13.00 23.83
CA TYR A 344 26.27 -12.65 22.42
C TYR A 344 25.48 -11.41 22.01
N LEU A 345 24.21 -11.30 22.43
CA LEU A 345 23.40 -10.10 22.24
C LEU A 345 24.14 -8.87 22.80
N HIS A 346 24.57 -8.93 24.06
CA HIS A 346 25.24 -7.81 24.71
C HIS A 346 26.59 -7.47 24.08
N LYS A 347 27.33 -8.48 23.58
CA LYS A 347 28.59 -8.24 22.87
C LYS A 347 28.35 -7.52 21.55
N LEU A 348 27.31 -7.90 20.81
CA LEU A 348 26.95 -7.25 19.55
C LEU A 348 26.43 -5.83 19.77
N LEU A 349 25.56 -5.61 20.77
CA LEU A 349 25.03 -4.29 21.11
C LEU A 349 26.13 -3.28 21.53
N LYS A 350 27.26 -3.77 22.05
CA LYS A 350 28.41 -2.97 22.49
C LYS A 350 29.52 -2.84 21.43
N ASP A 351 29.31 -3.36 20.22
CA ASP A 351 30.31 -3.28 19.15
C ASP A 351 30.50 -1.82 18.68
N GLU A 352 31.72 -1.29 18.82
CA GLU A 352 32.03 0.12 18.50
C GLU A 352 31.86 0.45 17.02
N LYS A 353 32.10 -0.51 16.12
CA LYS A 353 31.94 -0.30 14.67
C LYS A 353 30.47 -0.18 14.31
N ILE A 354 29.62 -0.99 14.93
CA ILE A 354 28.16 -0.90 14.76
C ILE A 354 27.65 0.40 15.41
N ALA A 355 28.10 0.72 16.63
CA ALA A 355 27.70 1.91 17.38
C ALA A 355 27.87 3.23 16.59
N ALA A 356 28.91 3.32 15.75
CA ALA A 356 29.13 4.49 14.89
C ALA A 356 27.99 4.75 13.88
N HIS A 357 27.22 3.72 13.51
CA HIS A 357 26.23 3.75 12.44
C HIS A 357 24.77 3.66 12.91
N ILE A 358 24.54 3.54 14.22
CA ILE A 358 23.21 3.35 14.82
C ILE A 358 22.86 4.47 15.80
N PHE A 359 21.57 4.65 16.06
CA PHE A 359 21.04 5.45 17.17
C PHE A 359 20.76 4.61 18.42
N GLY A 360 20.56 3.30 18.27
CA GLY A 360 20.37 2.36 19.38
C GLY A 360 19.91 0.99 18.90
N GLY A 361 19.79 0.05 19.84
CA GLY A 361 19.40 -1.33 19.55
C GLY A 361 18.98 -2.11 20.78
N LYS A 362 18.32 -3.25 20.54
CA LYS A 362 17.78 -4.14 21.57
C LYS A 362 17.61 -5.57 21.01
N GLY A 363 17.41 -6.55 21.88
CA GLY A 363 16.96 -7.88 21.48
C GLY A 363 15.50 -7.86 21.01
N VAL A 364 15.09 -8.94 20.34
CA VAL A 364 13.77 -9.06 19.68
C VAL A 364 12.99 -10.26 20.21
N GLY A 365 11.67 -10.10 20.33
CA GLY A 365 10.74 -11.19 20.64
C GLY A 365 10.91 -11.63 22.09
N SER A 366 11.17 -12.92 22.32
CA SER A 366 11.39 -13.43 23.69
C SER A 366 12.76 -13.06 24.30
N GLN A 367 13.51 -12.14 23.71
CA GLN A 367 14.88 -11.76 24.14
C GLN A 367 15.85 -12.96 24.10
N GLY A 368 16.93 -12.98 24.87
CA GLY A 368 17.95 -14.04 24.77
C GLY A 368 18.91 -13.83 23.59
N ASP A 369 19.84 -14.78 23.39
CA ASP A 369 20.74 -14.80 22.22
C ASP A 369 20.03 -15.25 20.91
N GLY A 370 18.75 -14.92 20.73
CA GLY A 370 18.00 -15.27 19.52
C GLY A 370 18.21 -14.26 18.38
N SER A 371 17.80 -13.01 18.59
CA SER A 371 17.83 -11.98 17.56
C SER A 371 18.00 -10.60 18.17
N ALA A 372 18.63 -9.70 17.42
CA ALA A 372 18.80 -8.30 17.77
C ALA A 372 18.16 -7.39 16.70
N GLN A 373 17.88 -6.14 17.06
CA GLN A 373 17.50 -5.10 16.11
C GLN A 373 18.23 -3.80 16.41
N PHE A 374 18.53 -3.05 15.36
CA PHE A 374 19.22 -1.77 15.40
C PHE A 374 18.48 -0.72 14.59
N ILE A 375 18.36 0.51 15.13
CA ILE A 375 17.96 1.69 14.36
C ILE A 375 19.22 2.35 13.79
N CYS A 376 19.36 2.34 12.46
CA CYS A 376 20.46 2.95 11.73
C CYS A 376 20.21 4.43 11.46
N LYS A 377 21.30 5.20 11.31
CA LYS A 377 21.25 6.66 11.09
C LYS A 377 20.73 7.06 9.71
N SER A 378 20.95 6.22 8.71
CA SER A 378 20.62 6.43 7.30
C SER A 378 20.49 5.09 6.55
N VAL A 379 20.10 5.12 5.27
CA VAL A 379 20.11 3.94 4.39
C VAL A 379 21.54 3.46 4.16
N GLU A 380 22.48 4.39 3.97
CA GLU A 380 23.90 4.08 3.75
C GLU A 380 24.52 3.43 5.00
N ASP A 381 24.13 3.90 6.19
CA ASP A 381 24.55 3.30 7.45
C ASP A 381 23.89 1.94 7.69
N GLN A 382 22.65 1.74 7.22
CA GLN A 382 21.98 0.44 7.22
C GLN A 382 22.80 -0.59 6.43
N GLU A 383 23.29 -0.24 5.24
CA GLU A 383 24.15 -1.12 4.44
C GLU A 383 25.50 -1.40 5.12
N LYS A 384 26.11 -0.40 5.77
CA LYS A 384 27.37 -0.58 6.49
C LYS A 384 27.21 -1.53 7.67
N VAL A 385 26.14 -1.37 8.46
CA VAL A 385 25.83 -2.25 9.59
C VAL A 385 25.65 -3.69 9.10
N VAL A 386 24.88 -3.90 8.03
CA VAL A 386 24.72 -5.23 7.42
C VAL A 386 26.07 -5.82 7.02
N LYS A 387 26.91 -5.06 6.32
CA LYS A 387 28.26 -5.51 5.91
C LYS A 387 29.15 -5.86 7.10
N ILE A 388 29.12 -5.09 8.18
CA ILE A 388 29.90 -5.38 9.40
C ILE A 388 29.44 -6.70 10.01
N ILE A 389 28.13 -6.89 10.16
CA ILE A 389 27.56 -8.07 10.80
C ILE A 389 27.77 -9.33 9.97
N GLU A 390 27.54 -9.28 8.65
CA GLU A 390 27.73 -10.44 7.78
C GLU A 390 29.21 -10.82 7.64
N ASN A 391 30.11 -9.84 7.52
CA ASN A 391 31.52 -10.12 7.26
C ASN A 391 32.30 -10.46 8.54
N GLU A 392 32.08 -9.71 9.62
CA GLU A 392 32.86 -9.86 10.86
C GLU A 392 32.19 -10.81 11.85
N TRP A 393 30.87 -10.70 12.02
CA TRP A 393 30.11 -11.50 12.97
C TRP A 393 29.58 -12.82 12.38
N LYS A 394 29.59 -12.96 11.05
CA LYS A 394 29.08 -14.15 10.33
C LYS A 394 27.63 -14.47 10.69
N MET A 395 26.83 -13.42 10.89
CA MET A 395 25.40 -13.50 11.23
C MET A 395 24.56 -13.04 10.03
N GLU A 396 23.32 -13.54 9.95
CA GLU A 396 22.39 -13.15 8.89
C GLU A 396 21.59 -11.91 9.29
N CYS A 397 21.40 -10.99 8.34
CA CYS A 397 20.67 -9.75 8.54
C CYS A 397 19.43 -9.65 7.65
N VAL A 398 18.44 -8.90 8.13
CA VAL A 398 17.29 -8.45 7.34
C VAL A 398 17.20 -6.94 7.46
N GLN A 399 17.21 -6.26 6.33
CA GLN A 399 16.95 -4.83 6.25
C GLN A 399 15.45 -4.58 6.22
N LEU A 400 15.01 -3.69 7.10
CA LEU A 400 13.63 -3.21 7.17
C LEU A 400 13.65 -1.68 7.21
N THR A 401 12.83 -1.02 6.41
CA THR A 401 12.61 0.43 6.57
C THR A 401 11.14 0.68 6.84
N ILE A 402 10.86 1.32 7.97
CA ILE A 402 9.51 1.69 8.38
C ILE A 402 9.22 3.09 7.88
N GLY A 403 8.06 3.27 7.24
CA GLY A 403 7.62 4.58 6.75
C GLY A 403 8.19 5.03 5.41
N SER A 404 9.04 4.22 4.74
CA SER A 404 9.58 4.54 3.41
C SER A 404 8.52 4.61 2.31
N ASN A 405 7.46 3.80 2.37
CA ASN A 405 6.35 3.83 1.41
C ASN A 405 5.40 5.03 1.56
N ARG A 406 5.74 6.01 2.41
CA ARG A 406 4.95 7.23 2.61
C ARG A 406 5.54 8.46 1.94
N THR A 407 6.82 8.46 1.58
CA THR A 407 7.43 9.62 0.94
C THR A 407 7.32 9.50 -0.57
N VAL A 408 6.48 10.33 -1.17
CA VAL A 408 6.37 10.44 -2.62
C VAL A 408 7.47 11.38 -3.11
N LYS A 409 8.46 10.83 -3.79
CA LYS A 409 9.61 11.59 -4.31
C LYS A 409 9.63 11.70 -5.83
N LYS A 410 8.81 10.88 -6.50
CA LYS A 410 8.75 10.75 -7.95
C LYS A 410 7.40 11.24 -8.45
N ALA A 411 7.39 11.99 -9.54
CA ALA A 411 6.19 12.35 -10.27
C ALA A 411 6.24 11.82 -11.71
N VAL A 412 5.07 11.48 -12.26
CA VAL A 412 4.89 11.12 -13.66
C VAL A 412 3.88 12.07 -14.27
N ILE A 413 4.23 12.67 -15.40
CA ILE A 413 3.35 13.59 -16.15
C ILE A 413 3.20 13.09 -17.59
N PRO A 414 2.05 12.47 -17.93
CA PRO A 414 1.75 12.11 -19.30
C PRO A 414 1.49 13.37 -20.14
N ALA A 415 2.42 13.71 -21.03
CA ALA A 415 2.32 14.86 -21.95
C ALA A 415 2.15 14.45 -23.42
N ALA A 416 2.37 13.16 -23.73
CA ALA A 416 2.08 12.52 -25.00
C ALA A 416 0.56 12.34 -25.14
N SER A 417 -0.14 13.37 -25.61
CA SER A 417 -1.58 13.28 -25.83
C SER A 417 -1.98 13.82 -27.20
N TYR A 418 -2.86 13.07 -27.86
CA TYR A 418 -3.57 13.54 -29.04
C TYR A 418 -4.99 13.93 -28.58
N ALA A 419 -5.15 15.20 -28.21
CA ALA A 419 -6.44 15.76 -27.87
C ALA A 419 -7.26 15.95 -29.15
N SER A 420 -8.09 14.96 -29.50
CA SER A 420 -8.90 14.96 -30.73
C SER A 420 -9.85 16.17 -30.80
N ASP A 421 -10.37 16.60 -29.66
CA ASP A 421 -11.28 17.75 -29.54
C ASP A 421 -10.60 19.10 -29.79
N LEU A 422 -9.27 19.11 -29.83
CA LEU A 422 -8.41 20.27 -30.09
C LEU A 422 -7.70 20.19 -31.44
N PHE A 423 -8.07 19.25 -32.29
CA PHE A 423 -7.55 19.17 -33.66
C PHE A 423 -8.03 20.37 -34.51
N PRO A 424 -7.19 20.98 -35.37
CA PRO A 424 -5.85 20.55 -35.78
C PRO A 424 -4.69 21.06 -34.92
N ALA A 425 -4.92 21.94 -33.94
CA ALA A 425 -3.85 22.53 -33.13
C ALA A 425 -3.05 21.46 -32.36
N SER A 426 -3.74 20.48 -31.78
CA SER A 426 -3.14 19.36 -31.04
C SER A 426 -2.27 18.42 -31.91
N LYS A 427 -2.38 18.49 -33.24
CA LYS A 427 -1.46 17.78 -34.16
C LYS A 427 -0.11 18.48 -34.28
N ALA A 428 -0.08 19.81 -34.14
CA ALA A 428 1.12 20.60 -34.33
C ALA A 428 1.95 20.70 -33.05
N VAL A 429 1.29 20.90 -31.90
CA VAL A 429 1.94 21.09 -30.60
C VAL A 429 1.07 20.43 -29.51
N SER A 430 1.66 19.57 -28.68
CA SER A 430 0.99 19.01 -27.49
C SER A 430 0.42 20.11 -26.61
N THR A 431 -0.77 19.86 -26.06
CA THR A 431 -1.45 20.74 -25.10
C THR A 431 -0.58 21.08 -23.90
N ALA A 432 0.31 20.17 -23.47
CA ALA A 432 1.25 20.41 -22.38
C ALA A 432 2.26 21.54 -22.69
N LEU A 433 2.51 21.85 -23.96
CA LEU A 433 3.38 22.96 -24.39
C LEU A 433 2.61 24.26 -24.67
N TRP A 434 1.29 24.27 -24.55
CA TRP A 434 0.50 25.46 -24.84
C TRP A 434 0.75 26.55 -23.79
N PRO A 435 0.81 27.83 -24.21
CA PRO A 435 1.09 28.93 -23.31
C PRO A 435 -0.13 29.22 -22.43
N ILE A 436 0.14 29.48 -21.15
CA ILE A 436 -0.83 29.90 -20.13
C ILE A 436 -0.22 31.05 -19.33
N VAL A 437 -1.01 32.07 -19.03
CA VAL A 437 -0.58 33.20 -18.19
C VAL A 437 -0.78 32.80 -16.73
N ASP A 438 0.31 32.69 -15.98
CA ASP A 438 0.29 32.31 -14.57
C ASP A 438 0.06 33.54 -13.69
N SER A 439 -1.00 33.57 -12.88
CA SER A 439 -1.30 34.69 -11.99
C SER A 439 -0.28 34.90 -10.86
N ILE A 440 0.58 33.91 -10.58
CA ILE A 440 1.59 34.01 -9.52
C ILE A 440 2.67 35.03 -9.87
N ASP A 441 3.16 35.02 -11.11
CA ASP A 441 4.26 35.87 -11.57
C ASP A 441 3.93 36.68 -12.83
N GLY A 442 2.75 36.48 -13.42
CA GLY A 442 2.28 37.18 -14.62
C GLY A 442 2.95 36.71 -15.92
N LEU A 443 3.74 35.64 -15.88
CA LEU A 443 4.45 35.16 -17.06
C LEU A 443 3.57 34.21 -17.90
N ALA A 444 3.69 34.30 -19.21
CA ALA A 444 3.17 33.29 -20.12
C ALA A 444 4.15 32.11 -20.17
N LYS A 445 3.72 30.94 -19.69
CA LYS A 445 4.53 29.73 -19.56
C LYS A 445 3.87 28.55 -20.28
N PRO A 446 4.62 27.60 -20.84
CA PRO A 446 4.08 26.30 -21.23
C PRO A 446 3.43 25.62 -20.02
N ALA A 447 2.25 25.01 -20.18
CA ALA A 447 1.52 24.35 -19.09
C ALA A 447 2.38 23.33 -18.32
N ILE A 448 3.23 22.58 -19.02
CA ILE A 448 4.15 21.61 -18.41
C ILE A 448 5.15 22.26 -17.45
N LEU A 449 5.61 23.49 -17.73
CA LEU A 449 6.54 24.19 -16.84
C LEU A 449 5.87 24.53 -15.51
N ILE A 450 4.60 24.95 -15.55
CA ILE A 450 3.81 25.24 -14.35
C ILE A 450 3.66 23.96 -13.50
N LEU A 451 3.39 22.81 -14.13
CA LEU A 451 3.28 21.54 -13.43
C LEU A 451 4.59 21.07 -12.78
N VAL A 452 5.71 21.24 -13.49
CA VAL A 452 7.04 20.93 -12.94
C VAL A 452 7.38 21.86 -11.78
N GLU A 453 7.06 23.16 -11.89
CA GLU A 453 7.22 24.12 -10.79
C GLU A 453 6.38 23.72 -9.55
N GLU A 454 5.13 23.30 -9.76
CA GLU A 454 4.27 22.83 -8.67
C GLU A 454 4.78 21.53 -8.02
N ALA A 455 5.23 20.57 -8.82
CA ALA A 455 5.78 19.31 -8.31
C ALA A 455 7.05 19.51 -7.48
N VAL A 456 8.05 20.21 -8.05
CA VAL A 456 9.35 20.42 -7.39
C VAL A 456 9.21 21.27 -6.13
N SER A 457 8.38 22.33 -6.16
CA SER A 457 8.10 23.14 -4.97
C SER A 457 7.37 22.36 -3.86
N ALA A 458 6.67 21.28 -4.21
CA ALA A 458 6.04 20.38 -3.25
C ALA A 458 7.01 19.33 -2.66
N GLY A 459 8.27 19.32 -3.09
CA GLY A 459 9.31 18.40 -2.59
C GLY A 459 9.46 17.11 -3.41
N ILE A 460 8.93 17.07 -4.64
CA ILE A 460 9.24 16.02 -5.62
C ILE A 460 10.67 16.22 -6.13
N GLU A 461 11.44 15.12 -6.13
CA GLU A 461 12.86 15.11 -6.48
C GLU A 461 13.10 14.67 -7.92
N GLU A 462 12.23 13.82 -8.47
CA GLU A 462 12.35 13.31 -9.84
C GLU A 462 11.00 13.43 -10.57
N VAL A 463 10.99 14.04 -11.75
CA VAL A 463 9.81 14.22 -12.60
C VAL A 463 10.01 13.53 -13.93
N PHE A 464 9.19 12.52 -14.22
CA PHE A 464 9.21 11.76 -15.46
C PHE A 464 8.10 12.25 -16.39
N ILE A 465 8.47 12.86 -17.51
CA ILE A 465 7.52 13.38 -18.48
C ILE A 465 7.42 12.40 -19.66
N ILE A 466 6.22 11.84 -19.87
CA ILE A 466 5.97 10.94 -21.00
C ILE A 466 5.68 11.78 -22.23
N VAL A 467 6.52 11.67 -23.25
CA VAL A 467 6.44 12.48 -24.49
C VAL A 467 6.32 11.58 -25.72
N SER A 468 5.76 12.12 -26.80
CA SER A 468 5.83 11.44 -28.09
C SER A 468 7.22 11.62 -28.72
N GLN A 469 7.62 10.69 -29.59
CA GLN A 469 8.92 10.77 -30.27
C GLN A 469 9.10 12.07 -31.08
N HIS A 470 8.02 12.62 -31.62
CA HIS A 470 8.05 13.82 -32.44
C HIS A 470 8.20 15.12 -31.64
N GLU A 471 7.86 15.10 -30.35
CA GLU A 471 7.83 16.29 -29.50
C GLU A 471 9.00 16.36 -28.53
N LEU A 472 9.74 15.25 -28.38
CA LEU A 472 10.89 15.14 -27.47
C LEU A 472 11.83 16.35 -27.57
N SER A 473 12.20 16.76 -28.79
CA SER A 473 13.11 17.89 -29.01
C SER A 473 12.57 19.21 -28.44
N SER A 474 11.26 19.43 -28.47
CA SER A 474 10.65 20.66 -27.93
C SER A 474 10.70 20.68 -26.40
N PHE A 475 10.52 19.53 -25.75
CA PHE A 475 10.65 19.42 -24.30
C PHE A 475 12.12 19.52 -23.85
N GLU A 476 13.06 18.90 -24.56
CA GLU A 476 14.50 19.04 -24.31
C GLU A 476 14.95 20.50 -24.48
N GLN A 477 14.46 21.20 -25.50
CA GLN A 477 14.72 22.63 -25.69
C GLN A 477 14.20 23.48 -24.53
N LEU A 478 13.06 23.12 -23.94
CA LEU A 478 12.51 23.85 -22.80
C LEU A 478 13.32 23.64 -21.52
N PHE A 479 13.61 22.39 -21.14
CA PHE A 479 14.15 22.07 -19.82
C PHE A 479 15.68 21.91 -19.78
N HIS A 480 16.30 21.47 -20.88
CA HIS A 480 17.72 21.09 -20.89
C HIS A 480 18.60 22.01 -21.73
N ALA A 481 18.03 22.82 -22.63
CA ALA A 481 18.79 23.74 -23.46
C ALA A 481 18.86 25.15 -22.88
N HIS A 482 20.07 25.71 -22.82
CA HIS A 482 20.27 27.13 -22.54
C HIS A 482 19.83 27.98 -23.74
N ILE A 483 19.21 29.13 -23.46
CA ILE A 483 18.95 30.11 -24.52
C ILE A 483 20.28 30.67 -25.07
N PRO A 484 20.35 30.99 -26.38
CA PRO A 484 21.55 31.57 -26.98
C PRO A 484 21.98 32.84 -26.27
N ILE A 485 23.29 33.04 -26.10
CA ILE A 485 23.87 34.16 -25.32
C ILE A 485 23.39 35.53 -25.80
N GLU A 486 23.21 35.68 -27.11
CA GLU A 486 22.72 36.90 -27.77
C GLU A 486 21.27 37.24 -27.39
N GLN A 487 20.45 36.22 -27.13
CA GLN A 487 19.07 36.39 -26.67
C GLN A 487 19.04 36.57 -25.15
N TYR A 488 19.90 35.86 -24.42
CA TYR A 488 20.03 35.98 -22.97
C TYR A 488 20.32 37.42 -22.54
N HIS A 489 21.25 38.11 -23.21
CA HIS A 489 21.58 39.50 -22.91
C HIS A 489 20.46 40.51 -23.23
N LYS A 490 19.45 40.12 -24.01
CA LYS A 490 18.26 40.94 -24.27
C LYS A 490 17.18 40.79 -23.19
N LEU A 491 17.29 39.79 -22.33
CA LEU A 491 16.35 39.58 -21.23
C LEU A 491 16.60 40.56 -20.08
N SER A 492 15.53 40.95 -19.39
CA SER A 492 15.65 41.67 -18.12
C SER A 492 16.38 40.82 -17.07
N PRO A 493 16.99 41.41 -16.03
CA PRO A 493 17.65 40.65 -14.97
C PRO A 493 16.73 39.63 -14.28
N GLN A 494 15.43 39.91 -14.19
CA GLN A 494 14.43 38.98 -13.65
C GLN A 494 14.24 37.76 -14.55
N LEU A 495 14.12 37.98 -15.87
CA LEU A 495 13.96 36.90 -16.85
C LEU A 495 15.25 36.10 -17.04
N GLN A 496 16.42 36.70 -16.87
CA GLN A 496 17.70 35.99 -16.83
C GLN A 496 17.75 34.99 -15.67
N LYS A 497 17.33 35.40 -14.46
CA LYS A 497 17.21 34.49 -13.31
C LYS A 497 16.17 33.40 -13.56
N TYR A 498 15.04 33.74 -14.18
CA TYR A 498 14.01 32.75 -14.51
C TYR A 498 14.52 31.73 -15.54
N SER A 499 15.27 32.16 -16.55
CA SER A 499 15.92 31.26 -17.51
C SER A 499 16.89 30.29 -16.83
N GLN A 500 17.65 30.73 -15.82
CA GLN A 500 18.49 29.84 -15.01
C GLN A 500 17.66 28.84 -14.19
N ARG A 501 16.57 29.31 -13.57
CA ARG A 501 15.62 28.47 -12.83
C ARG A 501 15.02 27.36 -13.69
N ILE A 502 14.70 27.62 -14.97
CA ILE A 502 14.19 26.58 -15.88
C ILE A 502 15.21 25.43 -16.02
N ILE A 503 16.49 25.76 -16.16
CA ILE A 503 17.57 24.75 -16.24
C ILE A 503 17.75 24.00 -14.92
N GLU A 504 17.62 24.70 -13.79
CA GLU A 504 17.63 24.06 -12.47
C GLU A 504 16.48 23.06 -12.32
N LEU A 505 15.26 23.44 -12.73
CA LEU A 505 14.11 22.53 -12.78
C LEU A 505 14.38 21.34 -13.72
N GLY A 506 15.03 21.60 -14.86
CA GLY A 506 15.40 20.56 -15.83
C GLY A 506 16.28 19.45 -15.26
N ARG A 507 17.05 19.70 -14.19
CA ARG A 507 17.83 18.66 -13.48
C ARG A 507 16.97 17.61 -12.79
N HIS A 508 15.72 17.95 -12.49
CA HIS A 508 14.74 17.02 -11.92
C HIS A 508 13.96 16.28 -13.02
N VAL A 509 14.05 16.71 -14.28
CA VAL A 509 13.19 16.24 -15.37
C VAL A 509 13.89 15.18 -16.22
N THR A 510 13.24 14.03 -16.38
CA THR A 510 13.63 12.96 -17.30
C THR A 510 12.50 12.68 -18.30
N PHE A 511 12.83 12.59 -19.59
CA PHE A 511 11.86 12.29 -20.63
C PHE A 511 11.77 10.78 -20.90
N ILE A 512 10.54 10.29 -21.06
CA ILE A 512 10.26 8.91 -21.44
C ILE A 512 9.47 8.93 -22.74
N VAL A 513 10.02 8.33 -23.79
CA VAL A 513 9.39 8.32 -25.09
C VAL A 513 8.33 7.23 -25.19
N GLN A 514 7.10 7.62 -25.47
CA GLN A 514 6.01 6.72 -25.81
C GLN A 514 5.90 6.59 -27.34
N GLN A 515 6.09 5.36 -27.85
CA GLN A 515 6.03 5.08 -29.29
C GLN A 515 4.59 5.07 -29.83
N HIS A 516 3.62 4.60 -29.03
CA HIS A 516 2.23 4.47 -29.43
C HIS A 516 1.27 5.05 -28.40
N LEU A 517 0.34 5.90 -28.85
CA LEU A 517 -0.67 6.56 -28.01
C LEU A 517 -1.86 5.63 -27.75
N GLU A 518 -1.68 4.64 -26.88
CA GLU A 518 -2.68 3.59 -26.64
C GLU A 518 -3.62 3.85 -25.44
N GLY A 519 -3.51 5.02 -24.81
CA GLY A 519 -4.30 5.43 -23.66
C GLY A 519 -3.46 5.79 -22.43
N LEU A 520 -4.12 6.39 -21.43
CA LEU A 520 -3.45 6.89 -20.22
C LEU A 520 -2.79 5.76 -19.40
N GLY A 521 -3.42 4.59 -19.33
CA GLY A 521 -2.82 3.42 -18.66
C GLY A 521 -1.50 3.02 -19.33
N HIS A 522 -1.48 2.95 -20.66
CA HIS A 522 -0.26 2.66 -21.42
C HIS A 522 0.82 3.75 -21.26
N ALA A 523 0.42 5.03 -21.15
CA ALA A 523 1.36 6.13 -20.90
C ALA A 523 2.05 5.99 -19.53
N VAL A 524 1.27 5.72 -18.47
CA VAL A 524 1.82 5.46 -17.13
C VAL A 524 2.74 4.23 -17.14
N PHE A 525 2.37 3.18 -17.87
CA PHE A 525 3.19 1.96 -17.99
C PHE A 525 4.58 2.20 -18.59
N GLN A 526 4.76 3.24 -19.43
CA GLN A 526 6.10 3.57 -19.96
C GLN A 526 7.10 3.94 -18.85
N ALA A 527 6.61 4.44 -17.71
CA ALA A 527 7.43 4.78 -16.55
C ALA A 527 7.74 3.59 -15.64
N LYS A 528 7.41 2.34 -16.03
CA LYS A 528 7.52 1.13 -15.20
C LYS A 528 8.83 1.07 -14.39
N LYS A 529 9.97 1.14 -15.07
CA LYS A 529 11.30 1.01 -14.47
C LYS A 529 11.62 2.07 -13.41
N PHE A 530 10.92 3.20 -13.42
CA PHE A 530 11.20 4.32 -12.53
C PHE A 530 10.29 4.34 -11.30
N ILE A 531 9.07 3.78 -11.42
CA ILE A 531 8.03 3.88 -10.38
C ILE A 531 7.62 2.53 -9.79
N GLU A 532 8.15 1.40 -10.26
CA GLU A 532 7.82 0.07 -9.72
C GLU A 532 8.24 -0.13 -8.25
N SER A 533 9.19 0.68 -7.76
CA SER A 533 9.81 0.52 -6.44
C SER A 533 9.13 1.30 -5.31
N GLY A 534 7.99 1.97 -5.55
CA GLY A 534 7.32 2.76 -4.52
C GLY A 534 6.20 3.67 -5.02
N PRO A 535 5.65 4.52 -4.14
CA PRO A 535 4.59 5.44 -4.53
C PRO A 535 5.11 6.56 -5.42
N PHE A 536 4.27 6.99 -6.35
CA PHE A 536 4.56 8.13 -7.22
C PHE A 536 3.34 9.05 -7.34
N LEU A 537 3.60 10.33 -7.60
CA LEU A 537 2.59 11.32 -7.92
C LEU A 537 2.31 11.28 -9.43
N LEU A 538 1.09 10.94 -9.83
CA LEU A 538 0.62 11.14 -11.20
C LEU A 538 -0.06 12.50 -11.30
N MET A 539 0.40 13.33 -12.26
CA MET A 539 -0.23 14.59 -12.63
C MET A 539 -0.65 14.51 -14.09
N LEU A 540 -1.88 14.88 -14.42
CA LEU A 540 -2.31 14.94 -15.82
C LEU A 540 -1.69 16.16 -16.52
N GLY A 541 -1.05 15.97 -17.67
CA GLY A 541 -0.30 17.03 -18.37
C GLY A 541 -1.15 18.10 -19.05
N ASP A 542 -2.46 17.86 -19.17
CA ASP A 542 -3.49 18.75 -19.70
C ASP A 542 -4.34 19.41 -18.60
N HIS A 543 -3.95 19.24 -17.34
CA HIS A 543 -4.62 19.83 -16.20
C HIS A 543 -3.69 20.81 -15.48
N LEU A 544 -4.23 21.93 -15.03
CA LEU A 544 -3.55 22.90 -14.17
C LEU A 544 -4.29 23.06 -12.85
N TYR A 545 -3.56 23.37 -11.80
CA TYR A 545 -4.10 23.42 -10.45
C TYR A 545 -3.83 24.77 -9.79
N ARG A 546 -4.83 25.26 -9.05
CA ARG A 546 -4.68 26.46 -8.23
C ARG A 546 -5.27 26.23 -6.86
N SER A 547 -4.42 26.31 -5.85
CA SER A 547 -4.85 26.17 -4.46
C SER A 547 -5.65 27.38 -4.00
N LYS A 548 -6.67 27.14 -3.18
CA LYS A 548 -7.38 28.19 -2.43
C LYS A 548 -6.65 28.55 -1.13
N LEU A 549 -5.68 27.74 -0.71
CA LEU A 549 -4.84 27.97 0.46
C LEU A 549 -3.66 28.87 0.10
N LYS A 550 -3.33 29.83 0.97
CA LYS A 550 -2.24 30.80 0.72
C LYS A 550 -0.85 30.16 0.69
N ASP A 551 -0.59 29.24 1.61
CA ASP A 551 0.76 28.73 1.88
C ASP A 551 0.98 27.28 1.41
N LYS A 552 0.04 26.72 0.63
CA LYS A 552 0.10 25.31 0.20
C LYS A 552 -0.40 25.14 -1.23
N SER A 553 0.35 24.44 -2.07
CA SER A 553 -0.09 24.02 -3.42
C SER A 553 -1.09 22.86 -3.37
N CYS A 554 -1.77 22.56 -4.48
CA CYS A 554 -2.71 21.42 -4.51
C CYS A 554 -1.95 20.09 -4.35
N VAL A 555 -0.76 20.01 -4.94
CA VAL A 555 0.14 18.86 -4.76
C VAL A 555 0.55 18.70 -3.30
N GLN A 556 0.96 19.77 -2.62
CA GLN A 556 1.33 19.72 -1.19
C GLN A 556 0.18 19.23 -0.31
N GLN A 557 -1.04 19.70 -0.56
CA GLN A 557 -2.22 19.21 0.16
C GLN A 557 -2.39 17.69 0.02
N LEU A 558 -2.21 17.15 -1.18
CA LEU A 558 -2.35 15.70 -1.42
C LEU A 558 -1.19 14.91 -0.79
N LEU A 559 0.04 15.41 -0.88
CA LEU A 559 1.23 14.78 -0.30
C LEU A 559 1.17 14.68 1.22
N GLU A 560 0.75 15.75 1.91
CA GLU A 560 0.60 15.76 3.38
C GLU A 560 -0.44 14.72 3.86
N GLU A 561 -1.46 14.51 3.05
CA GLU A 561 -2.55 13.57 3.31
C GLU A 561 -2.22 12.14 2.87
N TYR A 562 -1.15 11.91 2.14
CA TYR A 562 -0.77 10.55 1.81
C TYR A 562 -0.22 9.82 3.04
N LYS A 563 -0.87 8.71 3.41
CA LYS A 563 -0.51 7.89 4.59
C LYS A 563 -0.08 6.46 4.23
N GLY A 564 0.35 6.24 2.98
CA GLY A 564 0.76 4.92 2.49
C GLY A 564 -0.36 4.09 1.87
N VAL A 565 -1.53 4.70 1.60
CA VAL A 565 -2.66 4.09 0.89
C VAL A 565 -2.89 4.90 -0.37
N ASN A 566 -3.18 4.23 -1.49
CA ASN A 566 -3.49 4.88 -2.77
C ASN A 566 -4.49 6.01 -2.57
N LEU A 567 -4.17 7.20 -3.07
CA LEU A 567 -4.92 8.43 -2.79
C LEU A 567 -5.19 9.21 -4.07
N ILE A 568 -6.44 9.61 -4.27
CA ILE A 568 -6.88 10.42 -5.42
C ILE A 568 -7.35 11.78 -4.90
N GLY A 569 -6.87 12.87 -5.49
CA GLY A 569 -7.47 14.18 -5.26
C GLY A 569 -8.88 14.21 -5.84
N LEU A 570 -9.85 14.77 -5.13
CA LEU A 570 -11.25 14.87 -5.54
C LEU A 570 -11.70 16.33 -5.56
N HIS A 571 -12.68 16.63 -6.41
CA HIS A 571 -13.50 17.82 -6.28
C HIS A 571 -14.97 17.54 -6.61
N GLU A 572 -15.83 18.45 -6.18
CA GLU A 572 -17.24 18.46 -6.56
C GLU A 572 -17.42 18.97 -7.99
N THR A 573 -18.17 18.21 -8.79
CA THR A 573 -18.45 18.51 -10.19
C THR A 573 -19.95 18.57 -10.43
N ASN A 574 -20.39 19.58 -11.17
CA ASN A 574 -21.78 19.70 -11.60
C ASN A 574 -22.20 18.49 -12.46
N PRO A 575 -23.45 17.99 -12.31
CA PRO A 575 -24.03 16.96 -13.16
C PRO A 575 -23.76 17.09 -14.67
N THR A 576 -23.72 18.30 -15.22
CA THR A 576 -23.47 18.50 -16.66
C THR A 576 -22.08 18.05 -17.09
N ASN A 577 -21.10 18.06 -16.18
CA ASN A 577 -19.69 17.88 -16.50
C ASN A 577 -19.14 16.49 -16.13
N VAL A 578 -19.94 15.62 -15.51
CA VAL A 578 -19.47 14.29 -15.04
C VAL A 578 -18.95 13.38 -16.15
N HIS A 579 -19.48 13.52 -17.37
CA HIS A 579 -19.09 12.71 -18.52
C HIS A 579 -17.69 13.06 -19.06
N HIS A 580 -17.03 14.09 -18.52
CA HIS A 580 -15.66 14.43 -18.85
C HIS A 580 -14.62 13.78 -17.92
N TYR A 581 -15.02 13.28 -16.74
CA TYR A 581 -14.07 12.91 -15.69
C TYR A 581 -14.34 11.53 -15.08
N GLY A 582 -13.29 10.94 -14.49
CA GLY A 582 -13.44 9.78 -13.61
C GLY A 582 -14.26 10.17 -12.38
N THR A 583 -15.39 9.50 -12.16
CA THR A 583 -16.35 9.80 -11.08
C THR A 583 -16.33 8.69 -10.05
N VAL A 584 -16.39 9.05 -8.76
CA VAL A 584 -16.27 8.10 -7.64
C VAL A 584 -17.54 8.01 -6.80
N ALA A 585 -17.74 6.85 -6.19
CA ALA A 585 -18.64 6.64 -5.05
C ALA A 585 -17.81 6.27 -3.81
N GLY A 586 -18.34 6.51 -2.61
CA GLY A 586 -17.64 6.12 -1.38
C GLY A 586 -18.34 6.52 -0.10
N THR A 587 -17.69 6.20 1.02
CA THR A 587 -18.14 6.53 2.37
C THR A 587 -17.14 7.42 3.08
N TRP A 588 -17.61 8.49 3.73
CA TRP A 588 -16.73 9.41 4.47
C TRP A 588 -16.11 8.74 5.70
N ASN A 589 -14.81 9.01 5.91
CA ASN A 589 -14.08 8.52 7.08
C ASN A 589 -14.46 9.36 8.32
N ARG A 590 -15.18 8.76 9.28
CA ARG A 590 -15.73 9.46 10.45
C ARG A 590 -14.68 9.86 11.52
N ASN A 591 -13.45 9.34 11.45
CA ASN A 591 -12.45 9.43 12.52
C ASN A 591 -11.34 10.47 12.31
N THR A 592 -11.37 11.30 11.25
CA THR A 592 -10.27 12.26 10.99
C THR A 592 -10.41 13.61 11.70
N ASP A 593 -11.58 13.93 12.27
CA ASP A 593 -11.82 15.22 12.91
C ASP A 593 -11.78 15.10 14.44
N HIS A 594 -10.57 15.02 15.01
CA HIS A 594 -10.37 15.11 16.46
C HIS A 594 -10.32 16.57 17.00
N ASN A 595 -10.38 17.58 16.13
CA ASN A 595 -10.53 18.97 16.56
C ASN A 595 -12.02 19.36 16.67
N ARG A 596 -12.66 18.83 17.72
CA ARG A 596 -13.99 19.24 18.17
C ARG A 596 -13.93 20.69 18.68
N GLU A 597 -13.94 21.67 17.79
CA GLU A 597 -14.36 23.04 18.13
C GLU A 597 -14.71 23.96 16.95
N GLN A 598 -14.59 23.52 15.68
CA GLN A 598 -15.13 24.28 14.55
C GLN A 598 -16.35 23.60 13.92
N LYS A 599 -17.50 24.27 14.05
CA LYS A 599 -18.84 23.90 13.56
C LYS A 599 -18.99 23.86 12.02
N SER A 600 -17.93 23.57 11.25
CA SER A 600 -17.99 23.61 9.76
C SER A 600 -16.91 22.79 9.02
N SER A 601 -16.44 21.65 9.52
CA SER A 601 -15.55 20.80 8.72
C SER A 601 -16.33 19.83 7.83
N LEU A 602 -16.38 20.13 6.53
CA LEU A 602 -16.69 19.14 5.49
C LEU A 602 -15.72 17.97 5.63
N PHE A 603 -16.22 16.74 5.62
CA PHE A 603 -15.38 15.55 5.60
C PHE A 603 -14.38 15.66 4.43
N LYS A 604 -13.09 15.48 4.70
CA LYS A 604 -12.05 15.64 3.67
C LYS A 604 -11.59 14.32 3.05
N ARG A 605 -11.81 13.18 3.73
CA ARG A 605 -11.39 11.86 3.25
C ARG A 605 -12.55 10.91 3.00
N LEU A 606 -12.52 10.30 1.83
CA LEU A 606 -13.51 9.35 1.35
C LEU A 606 -12.84 7.99 1.13
N HIS A 607 -13.36 6.93 1.74
CA HIS A 607 -13.04 5.57 1.30
C HIS A 607 -13.80 5.28 0.01
N ILE A 608 -13.10 5.15 -1.11
CA ILE A 608 -13.71 4.97 -2.44
C ILE A 608 -14.21 3.53 -2.58
N THR A 609 -15.48 3.38 -2.90
CA THR A 609 -16.15 2.08 -3.10
C THR A 609 -16.35 1.74 -4.56
N GLU A 610 -16.32 2.73 -5.45
CA GLU A 610 -16.44 2.55 -6.91
C GLU A 610 -15.78 3.72 -7.63
N ILE A 611 -15.07 3.47 -8.72
CA ILE A 611 -14.59 4.50 -9.64
C ILE A 611 -14.93 4.15 -11.09
N VAL A 612 -15.50 5.12 -11.82
CA VAL A 612 -15.95 4.91 -13.20
C VAL A 612 -15.46 6.03 -14.12
N GLU A 613 -14.87 5.64 -15.25
CA GLU A 613 -14.42 6.57 -16.29
C GLU A 613 -15.60 7.16 -17.05
N LYS A 614 -15.74 8.49 -17.02
CA LYS A 614 -16.65 9.26 -17.88
C LYS A 614 -18.06 8.65 -17.97
N PRO A 615 -18.74 8.45 -16.83
CA PRO A 615 -20.04 7.81 -16.82
C PRO A 615 -21.09 8.68 -17.52
N SER A 616 -22.17 8.03 -17.99
CA SER A 616 -23.38 8.79 -18.35
C SER A 616 -23.98 9.41 -17.09
N LEU A 617 -24.68 10.52 -17.24
CA LEU A 617 -25.35 11.17 -16.12
C LEU A 617 -26.38 10.25 -15.43
N GLU A 618 -27.08 9.43 -16.21
CA GLU A 618 -28.03 8.44 -15.68
C GLU A 618 -27.32 7.40 -14.81
N TYR A 619 -26.19 6.85 -15.28
CA TYR A 619 -25.40 5.90 -14.50
C TYR A 619 -24.88 6.56 -13.21
N ALA A 620 -24.33 7.76 -13.31
CA ALA A 620 -23.79 8.49 -12.17
C ALA A 620 -24.87 8.74 -11.11
N LYS A 621 -26.06 9.23 -11.50
CA LYS A 621 -27.17 9.47 -10.57
C LYS A 621 -27.61 8.22 -9.81
N LYS A 622 -27.51 7.05 -10.43
CA LYS A 622 -27.96 5.78 -9.85
C LYS A 622 -26.90 5.09 -8.99
N HIS A 623 -25.62 5.21 -9.35
CA HIS A 623 -24.55 4.40 -8.76
C HIS A 623 -23.46 5.21 -8.04
N LEU A 624 -23.28 6.49 -8.37
CA LEU A 624 -22.11 7.27 -7.96
C LEU A 624 -22.45 8.46 -7.07
N LYS A 625 -23.62 8.43 -6.41
CA LYS A 625 -23.99 9.44 -5.41
C LYS A 625 -23.24 9.19 -4.11
N VAL A 626 -22.79 10.27 -3.50
CA VAL A 626 -22.11 10.27 -2.20
C VAL A 626 -22.88 11.20 -1.26
N ASP A 627 -23.14 10.75 -0.04
CA ASP A 627 -23.85 11.53 0.97
C ASP A 627 -23.08 12.82 1.28
N ASN A 628 -23.80 13.89 1.68
CA ASN A 628 -23.21 15.19 2.05
C ASN A 628 -22.37 15.89 0.95
N VAL A 629 -22.60 15.56 -0.31
CA VAL A 629 -22.12 16.33 -1.47
C VAL A 629 -23.24 17.28 -1.92
N SER A 630 -22.89 18.55 -2.15
CA SER A 630 -23.89 19.61 -2.38
C SER A 630 -24.72 19.41 -3.66
N ASN A 631 -25.97 19.90 -3.67
CA ASN A 631 -26.79 20.20 -4.86
C ASN A 631 -26.67 19.24 -6.05
N ASP A 632 -26.96 17.96 -5.84
CA ASP A 632 -26.92 16.94 -6.89
C ASP A 632 -25.54 16.72 -7.58
N ASN A 633 -24.47 17.34 -7.08
CA ASN A 633 -23.12 17.18 -7.60
C ASN A 633 -22.56 15.78 -7.38
N PHE A 634 -21.45 15.52 -8.05
CA PHE A 634 -20.70 14.28 -8.00
C PHE A 634 -19.25 14.55 -7.62
N LEU A 635 -18.58 13.56 -7.05
CA LEU A 635 -17.15 13.64 -6.79
C LEU A 635 -16.39 13.08 -7.98
N THR A 636 -15.47 13.87 -8.53
CA THR A 636 -14.63 13.44 -9.66
C THR A 636 -13.15 13.63 -9.37
N ALA A 637 -12.34 12.79 -10.02
CA ALA A 637 -10.89 12.79 -9.88
C ALA A 637 -10.29 14.13 -10.31
N PHE A 638 -9.56 14.78 -9.42
CA PHE A 638 -8.95 16.10 -9.58
C PHE A 638 -7.77 16.12 -10.55
N GLY A 639 -7.32 14.99 -11.09
CA GLY A 639 -6.14 14.92 -11.96
C GLY A 639 -4.81 14.75 -11.21
N LEU A 640 -4.85 14.67 -9.88
CA LEU A 640 -3.72 14.36 -9.01
C LEU A 640 -3.95 13.01 -8.33
N TYR A 641 -2.98 12.11 -8.43
CA TYR A 641 -3.06 10.76 -7.84
C TYR A 641 -1.74 10.41 -7.19
N ILE A 642 -1.78 9.78 -6.02
CA ILE A 642 -0.62 9.13 -5.41
C ILE A 642 -0.90 7.64 -5.38
N LEU A 643 -0.13 6.87 -6.13
CA LEU A 643 -0.42 5.46 -6.40
C LEU A 643 0.80 4.59 -6.10
N ASP A 644 0.57 3.38 -5.61
CA ASP A 644 1.57 2.30 -5.54
C ASP A 644 1.91 1.85 -6.97
N GLY A 645 3.09 2.26 -7.44
CA GLY A 645 3.54 1.92 -8.78
C GLY A 645 3.69 0.41 -8.98
N GLY A 646 4.16 -0.33 -7.97
CA GLY A 646 4.39 -1.77 -8.08
C GLY A 646 3.13 -2.51 -8.50
N ARG A 647 2.05 -2.40 -7.71
CA ARG A 647 0.82 -3.12 -8.03
C ARG A 647 0.06 -2.54 -9.20
N LEU A 648 0.00 -1.20 -9.34
CA LEU A 648 -0.66 -0.55 -10.46
C LEU A 648 -0.07 -1.02 -11.81
N LEU A 649 1.27 -1.07 -11.90
CA LEU A 649 1.97 -1.47 -13.12
C LEU A 649 1.76 -2.94 -13.46
N GLU A 650 1.63 -3.82 -12.46
CA GLU A 650 1.24 -5.21 -12.72
C GLU A 650 -0.16 -5.30 -13.34
N ILE A 651 -1.14 -4.57 -12.79
CA ILE A 651 -2.51 -4.56 -13.32
C ILE A 651 -2.54 -4.05 -14.77
N ILE A 652 -1.87 -2.92 -15.02
CA ILE A 652 -1.79 -2.35 -16.37
C ILE A 652 -1.02 -3.28 -17.31
N GLY A 653 0.06 -3.92 -16.83
CA GLY A 653 0.81 -4.90 -17.58
C GLY A 653 -0.04 -6.09 -18.00
N ASP A 654 -0.83 -6.64 -17.07
CA ASP A 654 -1.76 -7.74 -17.36
C ASP A 654 -2.82 -7.31 -18.41
N ASP A 655 -3.30 -6.07 -18.34
CA ASP A 655 -4.24 -5.52 -19.33
C ASP A 655 -3.59 -5.39 -20.72
N ILE A 656 -2.34 -4.92 -20.78
CA ILE A 656 -1.58 -4.80 -22.03
C ILE A 656 -1.33 -6.18 -22.64
N GLU A 657 -0.78 -7.13 -21.87
CA GLU A 657 -0.47 -8.49 -22.33
C GLU A 657 -1.71 -9.24 -22.82
N CYS A 658 -2.84 -9.06 -22.14
CA CYS A 658 -4.11 -9.67 -22.52
C CYS A 658 -4.94 -8.82 -23.51
N ASN A 659 -4.42 -7.68 -23.97
CA ASN A 659 -5.11 -6.71 -24.82
C ASN A 659 -6.52 -6.31 -24.30
N ARG A 660 -6.67 -6.14 -22.99
CA ARG A 660 -7.92 -5.70 -22.35
C ARG A 660 -8.06 -4.19 -22.45
N ARG A 661 -8.80 -3.75 -23.46
CA ARG A 661 -9.07 -2.33 -23.73
C ARG A 661 -10.52 -1.97 -23.46
N LYS A 662 -10.73 -0.76 -22.97
CA LYS A 662 -12.06 -0.15 -22.85
C LYS A 662 -12.12 1.03 -23.81
N ASN A 663 -13.14 1.05 -24.66
CA ASN A 663 -13.27 2.03 -25.75
C ASN A 663 -12.00 2.12 -26.64
N GLY A 664 -11.36 0.98 -26.91
CA GLY A 664 -10.16 0.90 -27.74
C GLY A 664 -8.85 1.38 -27.10
N ARG A 665 -8.87 1.76 -25.81
CA ARG A 665 -7.68 2.28 -25.09
C ARG A 665 -7.40 1.48 -23.82
N PHE A 666 -6.13 1.45 -23.41
CA PHE A 666 -5.73 1.04 -22.07
C PHE A 666 -6.03 2.20 -21.11
N GLN A 667 -7.11 2.08 -20.36
CA GLN A 667 -7.60 3.12 -19.47
C GLN A 667 -6.96 3.00 -18.10
N LEU A 668 -6.58 4.13 -17.50
CA LEU A 668 -6.07 4.13 -16.12
C LEU A 668 -7.18 3.79 -15.13
N THR A 669 -8.39 4.30 -15.34
CA THR A 669 -9.52 4.15 -14.42
C THR A 669 -9.97 2.70 -14.24
N THR A 670 -9.84 1.85 -15.27
CA THR A 670 -10.10 0.41 -15.14
C THR A 670 -9.05 -0.28 -14.27
N ALA A 671 -7.79 0.13 -14.38
CA ALA A 671 -6.73 -0.35 -13.51
C ALA A 671 -6.92 0.14 -12.07
N LEU A 672 -7.36 1.40 -11.87
CA LEU A 672 -7.67 1.96 -10.54
C LEU A 672 -8.83 1.24 -9.86
N GLU A 673 -9.88 0.86 -10.59
CA GLU A 673 -10.98 0.08 -10.02
C GLU A 673 -10.51 -1.32 -9.57
N THR A 674 -9.63 -1.95 -10.35
CA THR A 674 -9.00 -3.22 -9.94
C THR A 674 -8.12 -3.02 -8.71
N LEU A 675 -7.29 -1.97 -8.71
CA LEU A 675 -6.41 -1.62 -7.60
C LEU A 675 -7.18 -1.36 -6.31
N ARG A 676 -8.32 -0.65 -6.40
CA ARG A 676 -9.23 -0.38 -5.27
C ARG A 676 -9.72 -1.68 -4.61
N ILE A 677 -10.14 -2.65 -5.41
CA ILE A 677 -10.63 -3.95 -4.91
C ILE A 677 -9.51 -4.67 -4.12
N GLU A 678 -8.28 -4.56 -4.59
CA GLU A 678 -7.13 -5.30 -4.06
C GLU A 678 -6.43 -4.63 -2.87
N GLN A 679 -6.11 -3.33 -2.96
CA GLN A 679 -5.19 -2.63 -2.05
C GLN A 679 -5.81 -1.40 -1.36
N ASP A 680 -7.13 -1.20 -1.45
CA ASP A 680 -7.82 0.00 -0.99
C ASP A 680 -7.44 1.26 -1.80
N LEU A 681 -8.40 2.19 -1.92
CA LEU A 681 -8.26 3.45 -2.63
C LEU A 681 -9.04 4.54 -1.88
N GLN A 682 -8.34 5.60 -1.53
CA GLN A 682 -8.90 6.71 -0.78
C GLN A 682 -9.02 7.94 -1.68
N GLY A 683 -9.97 8.81 -1.37
CA GLY A 683 -10.16 10.11 -1.97
C GLY A 683 -9.89 11.22 -0.97
N TYR A 684 -9.30 12.33 -1.42
CA TYR A 684 -9.09 13.53 -0.62
C TYR A 684 -9.65 14.77 -1.32
N MET A 685 -10.51 15.53 -0.65
CA MET A 685 -11.09 16.76 -1.18
C MET A 685 -10.03 17.87 -1.23
N ILE A 686 -9.59 18.22 -2.42
CA ILE A 686 -8.59 19.27 -2.64
C ILE A 686 -9.24 20.64 -2.47
N ASP A 687 -8.65 21.50 -1.63
CA ASP A 687 -9.05 22.89 -1.51
C ASP A 687 -8.38 23.73 -2.61
N GLY A 688 -8.91 23.59 -3.81
CA GLY A 688 -8.35 24.18 -5.02
C GLY A 688 -9.32 24.13 -6.18
N VAL A 689 -8.87 24.69 -7.30
CA VAL A 689 -9.56 24.66 -8.59
C VAL A 689 -8.66 23.97 -9.59
N ARG A 690 -9.29 23.13 -10.42
CA ARG A 690 -8.66 22.41 -11.52
C ARG A 690 -9.12 23.02 -12.84
N PHE A 691 -8.19 23.22 -13.74
CA PHE A 691 -8.43 23.72 -15.09
C PHE A 691 -8.02 22.66 -16.10
N ASP A 692 -8.91 22.27 -17.00
CA ASP A 692 -8.66 21.28 -18.04
C ASP A 692 -8.46 21.99 -19.39
N ILE A 693 -7.22 22.05 -19.86
CA ILE A 693 -6.88 22.69 -21.14
C ILE A 693 -7.02 21.72 -22.33
N GLY A 694 -7.28 20.43 -22.07
CA GLY A 694 -7.41 19.35 -23.06
C GLY A 694 -8.85 19.06 -23.50
N ALA A 695 -9.85 19.48 -22.72
CA ALA A 695 -11.25 19.11 -22.91
C ALA A 695 -11.92 19.70 -24.17
N SER A 696 -11.75 20.99 -24.43
CA SER A 696 -12.36 21.68 -25.57
C SER A 696 -11.71 23.05 -25.83
N PRO A 697 -11.88 23.63 -27.04
CA PRO A 697 -11.36 24.97 -27.32
C PRO A 697 -11.90 26.04 -26.36
N GLN A 698 -13.18 25.95 -25.97
CA GLN A 698 -13.80 26.86 -25.01
C GLN A 698 -13.18 26.71 -23.62
N SER A 699 -12.88 25.48 -23.19
CA SER A 699 -12.22 25.21 -21.90
C SER A 699 -10.83 25.85 -21.84
N TYR A 700 -10.07 25.79 -22.95
CA TYR A 700 -8.77 26.45 -23.05
C TYR A 700 -8.89 27.98 -22.95
N VAL A 701 -9.84 28.60 -23.67
CA VAL A 701 -10.09 30.05 -23.60
C VAL A 701 -10.48 30.48 -22.18
N GLN A 702 -11.38 29.72 -21.54
CA GLN A 702 -11.80 30.00 -20.17
C GLN A 702 -10.63 29.87 -19.20
N THR A 703 -9.79 28.86 -19.37
CA THR A 703 -8.59 28.66 -18.55
C THR A 703 -7.62 29.84 -18.68
N LEU A 704 -7.38 30.35 -19.89
CA LEU A 704 -6.52 31.52 -20.10
C LEU A 704 -7.04 32.75 -19.34
N SER A 705 -8.36 32.95 -19.30
CA SER A 705 -9.00 34.02 -18.51
C SER A 705 -8.81 33.78 -17.01
N ASP A 706 -9.27 32.63 -16.52
CA ASP A 706 -9.45 32.42 -15.08
C ASP A 706 -8.15 32.11 -14.35
N PHE A 707 -7.23 31.39 -15.00
CA PHE A 707 -5.93 31.04 -14.40
C PHE A 707 -5.00 32.25 -14.26
N SER A 708 -5.20 33.28 -15.09
CA SER A 708 -4.48 34.56 -15.05
C SER A 708 -5.01 35.52 -13.97
N SER A 709 -6.20 35.23 -13.41
CA SER A 709 -6.77 36.02 -12.32
C SER A 709 -6.11 35.68 -10.98
N PRO A 710 -5.74 36.68 -10.15
CA PRO A 710 -5.29 36.43 -8.78
C PRO A 710 -6.43 36.03 -7.84
N HIS A 711 -7.69 36.26 -8.26
CA HIS A 711 -8.87 35.87 -7.53
C HIS A 711 -9.49 34.63 -8.16
N LEU A 712 -9.51 33.52 -7.41
CA LEU A 712 -10.29 32.33 -7.75
C LEU A 712 -11.79 32.69 -7.68
N SER A 713 -12.41 32.98 -8.82
CA SER A 713 -13.86 33.11 -8.90
C SER A 713 -14.49 31.74 -8.67
N THR A 714 -15.21 31.58 -7.57
CA THR A 714 -15.85 30.30 -7.19
C THR A 714 -17.07 29.94 -8.02
N GLU A 715 -17.41 30.73 -9.03
CA GLU A 715 -18.56 30.50 -9.90
C GLU A 715 -18.08 30.24 -11.31
N SER A 716 -18.31 29.01 -11.79
CA SER A 716 -18.36 28.72 -13.22
C SER A 716 -19.34 29.70 -13.86
N LYS A 717 -18.83 30.71 -14.57
CA LYS A 717 -19.69 31.57 -15.38
C LYS A 717 -20.14 30.78 -16.60
N SER A 718 -21.41 30.35 -16.49
CA SER A 718 -22.35 29.82 -17.51
C SER A 718 -21.94 28.61 -18.32
#